data_AF-K1Y102-F1
#
_entry.id   AF-K1Y102-F1
#
_cell.length_a   1.000
_cell.length_b   1.000
_cell.length_c   1.000
_cell.angle_alpha   90.00
_cell.angle_beta   90.00
_cell.angle_gamma   90.00
#
_symmetry.space_group_name_H-M   'P 1'
#
loop_
_entity.id
_entity.type
_entity.pdbx_description
1 polymer ?
#
loop_
_entity_poly.entity_id
_entity_poly.type
_entity_poly.pdbx_seq_one_letter_code
_entity_poly.pdbx_strand_id
1 'polypeptide(L)'
;MGPTNRTASMSSDVNDPGARAVTFDNLVEAYSEQARGLIEGGVDVLLVETIFDVLNAKAALFAIDSVFEERGMRIPVMVSGTITDASGRTLTGQTLEAFLVSVSHFPLLSVGLNCALGAEQLRPFVQELSAKSPFYVSAHPNAGLPNQFGEYDQAADYMASIAEGFMKEGWVNIIGGCCGTTPKHIRKIAEVAKKYKPRPLPSLAKQTKLSGLEVLAITPETNFVNIGERTNVSGSKKFARLIREEKYSEALAIARDQVEGGAQVIDICMDEAMLDSEKAMVKFVNLVMAEPDISKLPLMIDSSKWDIIESALKCIQGKSIVNSISLKEGEEVFLDHAKKIRKYGAAAVVMLFDEKGQADTYAKRIAVAERCYRLLVDRLNFPPEDIIFDPNVLAIATGIEEHNNYAVDFIKTTEWIKQSLPYAKVSGGISNLSFSFRGMDRVREAIHSVFLYHAIKAGLDMGIVNPGMLQVYTEIPADLLHLVEDVVLNRRKDGTERLVKYAEMMQSEAEGGENGADGVGGSGGIGGAVGTGRGSSFAKADAWRSLPVVERIKHALIRGLDEFIEDDVEEARTLFSRSIELIEGPLMGGMNEVGDLFGAGKMFLPQVVKSARVMKKAVAKLAPYIELESEGEEVKSAGKLLLATVKGDVHDIGKNIVSVVLACNNYQIIDLGVMVPAEKIIDTAIKEKVDFIGLSGLITPSLEEMVHVASEMERRELKIPLLVGGATTSEIHAAVKIAPKYTNSVIHVKDASKAAGVLSALRGLNSVEYESALARKYDGLRNDHNSRKVEQVLLPLEAARKNKQKIDWNSTKLFAPNQPGISELHDIDIKELSNYIDWTFFFFAWKVSGKYPSIFKDPVKGAEAKKLFDDGLMYLKEIIDKKLVTAKAVFGLFPAAAEGDDVMVYGSAAGTVATRFRFLRN
;
A
#
# COMPACT_ATOMS: atom_id res chain seq x y z
N MET A 1 -20.58 -6.24 8.67
CA MET A 1 -20.70 -5.03 7.82
C MET A 1 -19.56 -5.09 6.82
N GLY A 2 -19.88 -5.40 5.56
CA GLY A 2 -18.87 -5.61 4.51
C GLY A 2 -18.44 -4.29 3.84
N PRO A 3 -17.39 -4.31 3.00
CA PRO A 3 -16.70 -3.10 2.54
C PRO A 3 -17.37 -2.38 1.34
N THR A 4 -18.49 -2.91 0.82
CA THR A 4 -19.08 -2.60 -0.50
C THR A 4 -18.16 -2.98 -1.67
N ASN A 5 -18.56 -2.73 -2.92
CA ASN A 5 -17.70 -2.84 -4.11
C ASN A 5 -17.18 -1.47 -4.62
N ARG A 6 -17.49 -0.38 -3.91
CA ARG A 6 -17.09 0.98 -4.28
C ARG A 6 -15.96 1.47 -3.37
N THR A 7 -15.08 2.30 -3.92
CA THR A 7 -13.98 2.94 -3.17
C THR A 7 -14.24 4.43 -3.08
N ALA A 8 -14.09 4.99 -1.88
CA ALA A 8 -14.15 6.43 -1.64
C ALA A 8 -12.76 7.08 -1.68
N SER A 9 -11.67 6.31 -1.53
CA SER A 9 -10.32 6.86 -1.51
C SER A 9 -9.65 6.92 -2.88
N MET A 10 -10.18 6.22 -3.88
CA MET A 10 -9.58 6.11 -5.22
C MET A 10 -10.60 6.36 -6.34
N SER A 11 -10.10 6.83 -7.48
CA SER A 11 -10.90 6.94 -8.70
C SER A 11 -10.96 5.59 -9.44
N SER A 12 -12.14 5.26 -9.96
CA SER A 12 -12.29 4.20 -10.97
C SER A 12 -12.05 4.71 -12.40
N ASP A 13 -12.00 6.04 -12.59
CA ASP A 13 -11.73 6.67 -13.88
C ASP A 13 -10.24 6.99 -13.98
N VAL A 14 -9.56 6.35 -14.94
CA VAL A 14 -8.13 6.57 -15.21
C VAL A 14 -7.85 7.99 -15.73
N ASN A 15 -8.87 8.66 -16.28
CA ASN A 15 -8.75 10.00 -16.87
C ASN A 15 -8.88 11.11 -15.84
N ASP A 16 -9.62 10.86 -14.76
CA ASP A 16 -9.80 11.79 -13.65
C ASP A 16 -9.40 11.12 -12.33
N PRO A 17 -8.13 11.26 -11.89
CA PRO A 17 -7.67 10.72 -10.63
C PRO A 17 -8.37 11.36 -9.41
N GLY A 18 -9.00 12.52 -9.59
CA GLY A 18 -9.78 13.20 -8.56
C GLY A 18 -11.22 12.71 -8.44
N ALA A 19 -11.75 11.99 -9.44
CA ALA A 19 -13.11 11.49 -9.43
C ALA A 19 -13.33 10.40 -8.36
N ARG A 20 -14.57 10.28 -7.88
CA ARG A 20 -14.99 9.28 -6.90
C ARG A 20 -16.29 8.62 -7.34
N ALA A 21 -16.32 7.29 -7.33
CA ALA A 21 -17.52 6.53 -7.69
C ALA A 21 -18.57 6.53 -6.57
N VAL A 22 -18.16 6.83 -5.34
CA VAL A 22 -19.02 6.96 -4.16
C VAL A 22 -18.42 8.03 -3.24
N THR A 23 -19.27 8.77 -2.53
CA THR A 23 -18.83 9.76 -1.54
C THR A 23 -18.84 9.18 -0.12
N PHE A 24 -18.13 9.84 0.80
CA PHE A 24 -18.18 9.49 2.22
C PHE A 24 -19.61 9.51 2.76
N ASP A 25 -20.40 10.54 2.40
CA ASP A 25 -21.78 10.69 2.87
C ASP A 25 -22.69 9.57 2.35
N ASN A 26 -22.53 9.13 1.08
CA ASN A 26 -23.28 7.97 0.56
C ASN A 26 -22.97 6.69 1.34
N LEU A 27 -21.70 6.49 1.72
CA LEU A 27 -21.31 5.35 2.54
C LEU A 27 -21.85 5.46 3.96
N VAL A 28 -21.80 6.66 4.57
CA VAL A 28 -22.36 6.90 5.91
C VAL A 28 -23.86 6.59 5.93
N GLU A 29 -24.60 7.04 4.92
CA GLU A 29 -26.04 6.75 4.79
C GLU A 29 -26.30 5.25 4.74
N ALA A 30 -25.65 4.53 3.83
CA ALA A 30 -25.80 3.08 3.65
C ALA A 30 -25.39 2.29 4.91
N TYR A 31 -24.27 2.64 5.53
CA TYR A 31 -23.81 1.98 6.76
C TYR A 31 -24.70 2.31 7.96
N SER A 32 -25.30 3.51 8.01
CA SER A 32 -26.23 3.88 9.08
C SER A 32 -27.51 3.05 8.98
N GLU A 33 -28.06 2.85 7.78
CA GLU A 33 -29.19 1.95 7.56
C GLU A 33 -28.86 0.52 8.00
N GLN A 34 -27.71 -0.02 7.56
CA GLN A 34 -27.27 -1.35 7.95
C GLN A 34 -27.07 -1.47 9.47
N ALA A 35 -26.44 -0.48 10.12
CA ALA A 35 -26.22 -0.49 11.55
C ALA A 35 -27.54 -0.46 12.34
N ARG A 36 -28.51 0.36 11.94
CA ARG A 36 -29.85 0.39 12.56
C ARG A 36 -30.52 -0.98 12.48
N GLY A 37 -30.56 -1.58 11.29
CA GLY A 37 -31.18 -2.90 11.10
C GLY A 37 -30.50 -4.01 11.92
N LEU A 38 -29.17 -4.02 11.99
CA LEU A 38 -28.43 -4.98 12.82
C LEU A 38 -28.69 -4.79 14.31
N ILE A 39 -28.70 -3.54 14.79
CA ILE A 39 -28.99 -3.22 16.20
C ILE A 39 -30.42 -3.62 16.57
N GLU A 40 -31.40 -3.36 15.71
CA GLU A 40 -32.79 -3.82 15.90
C GLU A 40 -32.90 -5.34 15.90
N GLY A 41 -32.08 -6.02 15.11
CA GLY A 41 -31.94 -7.48 15.11
C GLY A 41 -31.32 -8.05 16.39
N GLY A 42 -30.85 -7.22 17.31
CA GLY A 42 -30.32 -7.65 18.61
C GLY A 42 -28.90 -8.21 18.57
N VAL A 43 -28.05 -7.70 17.68
CA VAL A 43 -26.63 -8.12 17.64
C VAL A 43 -25.86 -7.69 18.88
N ASP A 44 -24.96 -8.55 19.36
CA ASP A 44 -24.08 -8.24 20.50
C ASP A 44 -22.85 -7.41 20.10
N VAL A 45 -22.44 -7.47 18.82
CA VAL A 45 -21.23 -6.84 18.28
C VAL A 45 -21.46 -6.41 16.84
N LEU A 46 -20.95 -5.24 16.46
CA LEU A 46 -20.83 -4.83 15.06
C LEU A 46 -19.42 -5.11 14.56
N LEU A 47 -19.30 -5.88 13.48
CA LEU A 47 -18.02 -6.17 12.82
C LEU A 47 -17.96 -5.47 11.47
N VAL A 48 -17.05 -4.51 11.32
CA VAL A 48 -16.66 -3.92 10.02
C VAL A 48 -15.48 -4.75 9.50
N GLU A 49 -15.68 -5.53 8.45
CA GLU A 49 -14.69 -6.52 8.00
C GLU A 49 -14.37 -6.45 6.52
N THR A 50 -13.28 -7.13 6.15
CA THR A 50 -12.78 -7.21 4.78
C THR A 50 -12.45 -5.83 4.22
N ILE A 51 -11.92 -4.95 5.08
CA ILE A 51 -11.66 -3.56 4.72
C ILE A 51 -10.49 -3.53 3.73
N PHE A 52 -10.81 -3.22 2.47
CA PHE A 52 -9.82 -2.95 1.44
C PHE A 52 -9.55 -1.44 1.28
N ASP A 53 -10.54 -0.59 1.61
CA ASP A 53 -10.49 0.87 1.58
C ASP A 53 -10.75 1.43 2.99
N VAL A 54 -9.78 2.15 3.53
CA VAL A 54 -9.82 2.65 4.91
C VAL A 54 -10.76 3.85 5.06
N LEU A 55 -10.99 4.63 4.01
CA LEU A 55 -11.99 5.70 4.04
C LEU A 55 -13.40 5.12 4.15
N ASN A 56 -13.68 3.98 3.52
CA ASN A 56 -14.94 3.25 3.71
C ASN A 56 -15.12 2.80 5.16
N ALA A 57 -14.05 2.31 5.80
CA ALA A 57 -14.09 1.92 7.20
C ALA A 57 -14.35 3.13 8.11
N LYS A 58 -13.72 4.27 7.86
CA LYS A 58 -14.00 5.53 8.58
C LYS A 58 -15.45 5.97 8.40
N ALA A 59 -16.02 5.85 7.20
CA ALA A 59 -17.44 6.12 6.97
C ALA A 59 -18.36 5.17 7.77
N ALA A 60 -18.02 3.88 7.83
CA ALA A 60 -18.76 2.91 8.65
C ALA A 60 -18.67 3.24 10.14
N LEU A 61 -17.49 3.58 10.66
CA LEU A 61 -17.30 3.97 12.06
C LEU A 61 -18.04 5.26 12.40
N PHE A 62 -18.02 6.25 11.49
CA PHE A 62 -18.79 7.49 11.62
C PHE A 62 -20.29 7.22 11.67
N ALA A 63 -20.81 6.35 10.79
CA ALA A 63 -22.19 5.93 10.77
C ALA A 63 -22.59 5.23 12.07
N ILE A 64 -21.77 4.29 12.55
CA ILE A 64 -22.01 3.57 13.81
C ILE A 64 -22.07 4.54 15.00
N ASP A 65 -21.12 5.47 15.12
CA ASP A 65 -21.13 6.45 16.21
C ASP A 65 -22.36 7.37 16.12
N SER A 66 -22.77 7.77 14.91
CA SER A 66 -23.99 8.56 14.71
C SER A 66 -25.26 7.81 15.15
N VAL A 67 -25.37 6.53 14.82
CA VAL A 67 -26.51 5.69 15.24
C VAL A 67 -26.48 5.43 16.75
N PHE A 68 -25.30 5.29 17.35
CA PHE A 68 -25.14 5.18 18.81
C PHE A 68 -25.63 6.45 19.53
N GLU A 69 -25.30 7.63 19.01
CA GLU A 69 -25.79 8.91 19.53
C GLU A 69 -27.31 9.05 19.38
N GLU A 70 -27.85 8.73 18.19
CA GLU A 70 -29.29 8.76 17.89
C GLU A 70 -30.09 7.90 18.88
N ARG A 71 -29.56 6.71 19.23
CA ARG A 71 -30.25 5.72 20.06
C ARG A 71 -29.89 5.78 21.54
N GLY A 72 -28.89 6.58 21.93
CA GLY A 72 -28.39 6.64 23.30
C GLY A 72 -27.83 5.30 23.80
N MET A 73 -27.22 4.50 22.92
CA MET A 73 -26.69 3.17 23.24
C MET A 73 -25.31 2.95 22.63
N ARG A 74 -24.54 2.00 23.18
CA ARG A 74 -23.26 1.56 22.63
C ARG A 74 -23.12 0.05 22.74
N ILE A 75 -22.75 -0.60 21.64
CA ILE A 75 -22.35 -2.01 21.61
C ILE A 75 -20.89 -2.12 21.13
N PRO A 76 -20.16 -3.18 21.49
CA PRO A 76 -18.78 -3.38 21.05
C PRO A 76 -18.66 -3.38 19.52
N VAL A 77 -17.59 -2.76 19.00
CA VAL A 77 -17.30 -2.68 17.56
C VAL A 77 -15.96 -3.35 17.27
N MET A 78 -15.93 -4.20 16.28
CA MET A 78 -14.73 -4.84 15.75
C MET A 78 -14.42 -4.30 14.35
N VAL A 79 -13.14 -4.18 14.05
CA VAL A 79 -12.63 -3.77 12.74
C VAL A 79 -11.65 -4.82 12.22
N SER A 80 -11.80 -5.26 10.98
CA SER A 80 -10.91 -6.25 10.37
C SER A 80 -10.49 -5.82 8.97
N GLY A 81 -9.19 -5.61 8.80
CA GLY A 81 -8.55 -5.23 7.54
C GLY A 81 -8.23 -6.41 6.64
N THR A 82 -8.05 -6.16 5.35
CA THR A 82 -7.54 -7.14 4.39
C THR A 82 -6.26 -6.63 3.74
N ILE A 83 -5.19 -7.39 3.92
CA ILE A 83 -3.89 -7.17 3.27
C ILE A 83 -3.87 -7.99 1.99
N THR A 84 -3.59 -7.34 0.85
CA THR A 84 -3.78 -7.95 -0.47
C THR A 84 -2.63 -8.84 -0.91
N ASP A 85 -1.41 -8.59 -0.43
CA ASP A 85 -0.21 -9.27 -0.88
C ASP A 85 0.92 -9.19 0.18
N ALA A 86 2.11 -9.66 -0.20
CA ALA A 86 3.28 -9.72 0.67
C ALA A 86 3.86 -8.33 1.03
N SER A 87 3.43 -7.24 0.40
CA SER A 87 3.87 -5.87 0.72
C SER A 87 3.37 -5.38 2.07
N GLY A 88 2.34 -6.02 2.65
CA GLY A 88 1.77 -5.62 3.93
C GLY A 88 0.87 -4.39 3.86
N ARG A 89 0.35 -4.05 2.67
CA ARG A 89 -0.54 -2.91 2.45
C ARG A 89 -1.98 -3.34 2.16
N THR A 90 -2.93 -2.44 2.46
CA THR A 90 -4.31 -2.54 1.97
C THR A 90 -4.35 -2.28 0.46
N LEU A 91 -5.48 -2.60 -0.19
CA LEU A 91 -5.64 -2.34 -1.62
C LEU A 91 -5.43 -0.85 -1.98
N THR A 92 -5.83 0.06 -1.09
CA THR A 92 -5.68 1.50 -1.24
C THR A 92 -4.30 2.04 -0.86
N GLY A 93 -3.35 1.14 -0.56
CA GLY A 93 -1.94 1.45 -0.38
C GLY A 93 -1.50 1.78 1.06
N GLN A 94 -2.40 1.74 2.06
CA GLN A 94 -2.02 1.99 3.45
C GLN A 94 -1.23 0.84 4.04
N THR A 95 -0.17 1.12 4.80
CA THR A 95 0.51 0.10 5.62
C THR A 95 -0.39 -0.38 6.75
N LEU A 96 -0.09 -1.55 7.30
CA LEU A 96 -0.83 -2.11 8.43
C LEU A 96 -0.87 -1.17 9.66
N GLU A 97 0.26 -0.53 9.99
CA GLU A 97 0.29 0.44 11.10
C GLU A 97 -0.51 1.72 10.76
N ALA A 98 -0.48 2.19 9.50
CA ALA A 98 -1.27 3.34 9.07
C ALA A 98 -2.77 3.06 9.13
N PHE A 99 -3.18 1.86 8.73
CA PHE A 99 -4.55 1.37 8.92
C PHE A 99 -4.96 1.42 10.40
N LEU A 100 -4.14 0.83 11.28
CA LEU A 100 -4.39 0.83 12.72
C LEU A 100 -4.57 2.25 13.26
N VAL A 101 -3.66 3.17 12.94
CA VAL A 101 -3.72 4.58 13.38
C VAL A 101 -5.01 5.26 12.88
N SER A 102 -5.39 5.00 11.63
CA SER A 102 -6.56 5.64 11.00
C SER A 102 -7.89 5.23 11.65
N VAL A 103 -8.00 4.01 12.17
CA VAL A 103 -9.23 3.50 12.83
C VAL A 103 -9.21 3.60 14.36
N SER A 104 -8.06 3.91 14.97
CA SER A 104 -7.89 3.92 16.44
C SER A 104 -8.62 5.05 17.16
N HIS A 105 -9.20 6.01 16.42
CA HIS A 105 -10.03 7.07 17.00
C HIS A 105 -11.34 6.54 17.60
N PHE A 106 -11.79 5.37 17.12
CA PHE A 106 -12.99 4.70 17.62
C PHE A 106 -12.65 3.75 18.79
N PRO A 107 -13.48 3.66 19.84
CA PRO A 107 -13.26 2.73 20.96
C PRO A 107 -13.55 1.28 20.55
N LEU A 108 -12.61 0.66 19.84
CA LEU A 108 -12.75 -0.70 19.30
C LEU A 108 -12.64 -1.77 20.39
N LEU A 109 -13.46 -2.82 20.27
CA LEU A 109 -13.26 -4.08 20.99
C LEU A 109 -12.00 -4.79 20.46
N SER A 110 -11.90 -4.92 19.14
CA SER A 110 -10.75 -5.55 18.50
C SER A 110 -10.45 -4.94 17.14
N VAL A 111 -9.18 -5.00 16.75
CA VAL A 111 -8.70 -4.77 15.40
C VAL A 111 -8.04 -6.06 14.89
N GLY A 112 -8.29 -6.44 13.65
CA GLY A 112 -7.82 -7.71 13.13
C GLY A 112 -7.58 -7.75 11.64
N LEU A 113 -7.30 -8.95 11.15
CA LEU A 113 -7.08 -9.22 9.74
C LEU A 113 -7.85 -10.45 9.26
N ASN A 114 -8.41 -10.34 8.05
CA ASN A 114 -9.15 -11.43 7.41
C ASN A 114 -9.08 -11.42 5.89
N CYS A 115 -9.44 -12.57 5.31
CA CYS A 115 -9.47 -12.81 3.87
C CYS A 115 -8.10 -12.61 3.18
N ALA A 116 -8.08 -12.71 1.85
CA ALA A 116 -6.94 -12.66 0.92
C ALA A 116 -5.82 -13.70 1.15
N LEU A 117 -5.37 -13.88 2.38
CA LEU A 117 -4.24 -14.69 2.77
C LEU A 117 -4.67 -15.89 3.63
N GLY A 118 -3.94 -16.99 3.48
CA GLY A 118 -4.03 -18.14 4.39
C GLY A 118 -3.32 -17.85 5.73
N ALA A 119 -3.51 -18.74 6.71
CA ALA A 119 -2.93 -18.57 8.04
C ALA A 119 -1.39 -18.45 8.02
N GLU A 120 -0.71 -19.13 7.11
CA GLU A 120 0.75 -19.06 7.01
C GLU A 120 1.22 -17.68 6.54
N GLN A 121 0.58 -17.14 5.50
CA GLN A 121 0.91 -15.84 4.92
C GLN A 121 0.50 -14.67 5.82
N LEU A 122 -0.55 -14.85 6.63
CA LEU A 122 -1.05 -13.80 7.53
C LEU A 122 -0.19 -13.64 8.80
N ARG A 123 0.65 -14.64 9.12
CA ARG A 123 1.49 -14.70 10.32
C ARG A 123 2.29 -13.42 10.62
N PRO A 124 3.14 -12.89 9.71
CA PRO A 124 3.95 -11.70 10.00
C PRO A 124 3.08 -10.47 10.33
N PHE A 125 1.94 -10.33 9.67
CA PHE A 125 1.03 -9.20 9.87
C PHE A 125 0.28 -9.30 11.19
N VAL A 126 -0.13 -10.50 11.62
CA VAL A 126 -0.71 -10.71 12.95
C VAL A 126 0.30 -10.41 14.05
N GLN A 127 1.57 -10.80 13.86
CA GLN A 127 2.65 -10.46 14.80
C GLN A 127 2.85 -8.95 14.92
N GLU A 128 2.92 -8.25 13.79
CA GLU A 128 3.06 -6.79 13.77
C GLU A 128 1.87 -6.10 14.44
N LEU A 129 0.63 -6.47 14.08
CA LEU A 129 -0.58 -5.90 14.66
C LEU A 129 -0.65 -6.18 16.18
N SER A 130 -0.24 -7.38 16.59
CA SER A 130 -0.12 -7.75 18.00
C SER A 130 0.87 -6.89 18.78
N ALA A 131 1.98 -6.47 18.17
CA ALA A 131 2.93 -5.59 18.86
C ALA A 131 2.39 -4.16 19.02
N LYS A 132 1.59 -3.68 18.06
CA LYS A 132 1.23 -2.26 17.92
C LYS A 132 -0.18 -1.90 18.37
N SER A 133 -1.09 -2.87 18.47
CA SER A 133 -2.51 -2.63 18.76
C SER A 133 -2.77 -2.32 20.24
N PRO A 134 -3.43 -1.18 20.58
CA PRO A 134 -3.94 -0.94 21.93
C PRO A 134 -5.21 -1.74 22.24
N PHE A 135 -5.82 -2.39 21.24
CA PHE A 135 -7.05 -3.16 21.35
C PHE A 135 -6.76 -4.67 21.39
N TYR A 136 -7.81 -5.47 21.57
CA TYR A 136 -7.72 -6.90 21.30
C TYR A 136 -7.42 -7.15 19.82
N VAL A 137 -6.75 -8.27 19.54
CA VAL A 137 -6.40 -8.65 18.17
C VAL A 137 -7.27 -9.81 17.70
N SER A 138 -7.90 -9.64 16.53
CA SER A 138 -8.65 -10.70 15.87
C SER A 138 -7.92 -11.19 14.62
N ALA A 139 -8.05 -12.48 14.30
CA ALA A 139 -7.55 -13.04 13.04
C ALA A 139 -8.47 -14.15 12.54
N HIS A 140 -8.94 -14.04 11.30
CA HIS A 140 -9.73 -15.08 10.64
C HIS A 140 -9.23 -15.30 9.22
N PRO A 141 -8.13 -16.05 9.05
CA PRO A 141 -7.52 -16.31 7.75
C PRO A 141 -8.35 -17.28 6.89
N ASN A 142 -8.03 -17.33 5.60
CA ASN A 142 -8.57 -18.35 4.70
C ASN A 142 -7.98 -19.75 5.00
N ALA A 143 -8.68 -20.80 4.57
CA ALA A 143 -8.18 -22.18 4.60
C ALA A 143 -7.12 -22.41 3.51
N GLY A 144 -5.98 -21.73 3.65
CA GLY A 144 -4.93 -21.64 2.64
C GLY A 144 -5.26 -20.63 1.54
N LEU A 145 -4.42 -20.61 0.51
CA LEU A 145 -4.73 -19.91 -0.74
C LEU A 145 -5.64 -20.80 -1.59
N PRO A 146 -6.59 -20.23 -2.36
CA PRO A 146 -7.42 -21.02 -3.25
C PRO A 146 -6.56 -21.79 -4.25
N ASN A 147 -6.94 -23.03 -4.51
CA ASN A 147 -6.32 -23.86 -5.53
C ASN A 147 -6.73 -23.36 -6.92
N GLN A 148 -6.24 -24.06 -7.93
CA GLN A 148 -6.51 -23.74 -9.31
C GLN A 148 -8.01 -23.82 -9.69
N PHE A 149 -8.81 -24.58 -8.96
CA PHE A 149 -10.26 -24.68 -9.14
C PHE A 149 -11.04 -23.75 -8.20
N GLY A 150 -10.34 -22.86 -7.48
CA GLY A 150 -10.97 -21.97 -6.52
C GLY A 150 -11.43 -22.62 -5.24
N GLU A 151 -11.03 -23.87 -5.02
CA GLU A 151 -11.33 -24.62 -3.83
C GLU A 151 -10.24 -24.40 -2.78
N TYR A 152 -10.58 -24.61 -1.52
CA TYR A 152 -9.65 -24.48 -0.42
C TYR A 152 -9.33 -25.87 0.13
N ASP A 153 -8.15 -26.37 -0.23
CA ASP A 153 -7.72 -27.74 0.05
C ASP A 153 -7.08 -27.90 1.44
N GLN A 154 -6.87 -26.79 2.17
CA GLN A 154 -6.16 -26.84 3.44
C GLN A 154 -6.99 -27.65 4.47
N ALA A 155 -6.39 -28.71 5.00
CA ALA A 155 -7.06 -29.53 6.00
C ALA A 155 -7.21 -28.79 7.35
N ALA A 156 -8.33 -29.04 8.04
CA ALA A 156 -8.64 -28.46 9.34
C ALA A 156 -7.53 -28.63 10.40
N ASP A 157 -6.93 -29.82 10.49
CA ASP A 157 -5.85 -30.07 11.45
C ASP A 157 -4.58 -29.25 11.13
N TYR A 158 -4.28 -29.07 9.83
CA TYR A 158 -3.14 -28.27 9.40
C TYR A 158 -3.36 -26.78 9.67
N MET A 159 -4.53 -26.24 9.29
CA MET A 159 -4.88 -24.84 9.60
C MET A 159 -4.84 -24.58 11.12
N ALA A 160 -5.39 -25.50 11.92
CA ALA A 160 -5.37 -25.39 13.37
C ALA A 160 -3.94 -25.43 13.95
N SER A 161 -3.02 -26.21 13.37
CA SER A 161 -1.61 -26.25 13.79
C SER A 161 -0.89 -24.91 13.55
N ILE A 162 -1.24 -24.19 12.48
CA ILE A 162 -0.68 -22.87 12.19
C ILE A 162 -1.28 -21.83 13.14
N ALA A 163 -2.61 -21.87 13.33
CA ALA A 163 -3.32 -21.00 14.26
C ALA A 163 -2.86 -21.22 15.72
N GLU A 164 -2.50 -22.44 16.11
CA GLU A 164 -1.87 -22.77 17.40
C GLU A 164 -0.63 -21.91 17.63
N GLY A 165 0.17 -21.68 16.58
CA GLY A 165 1.32 -20.78 16.63
C GLY A 165 0.96 -19.37 17.06
N PHE A 166 -0.14 -18.80 16.57
CA PHE A 166 -0.54 -17.43 16.96
C PHE A 166 -0.94 -17.35 18.43
N MET A 167 -1.65 -18.38 18.91
CA MET A 167 -2.14 -18.46 20.28
C MET A 167 -1.00 -18.75 21.26
N LYS A 168 -0.06 -19.62 20.88
CA LYS A 168 1.14 -19.95 21.66
C LYS A 168 2.03 -18.74 21.90
N GLU A 169 2.22 -17.92 20.87
CA GLU A 169 2.99 -16.67 20.97
C GLU A 169 2.19 -15.53 21.64
N GLY A 170 0.91 -15.77 21.97
CA GLY A 170 0.05 -14.77 22.61
C GLY A 170 -0.25 -13.57 21.72
N TRP A 171 -0.46 -13.79 20.41
CA TRP A 171 -0.69 -12.71 19.44
C TRP A 171 -2.16 -12.37 19.20
N VAL A 172 -3.08 -13.26 19.56
CA VAL A 172 -4.51 -13.12 19.24
C VAL A 172 -5.38 -13.22 20.49
N ASN A 173 -6.53 -12.55 20.43
CA ASN A 173 -7.61 -12.62 21.40
C ASN A 173 -8.83 -13.33 20.82
N ILE A 174 -9.08 -13.14 19.53
CA ILE A 174 -10.19 -13.75 18.79
C ILE A 174 -9.59 -14.43 17.55
N ILE A 175 -9.91 -15.70 17.33
CA ILE A 175 -9.42 -16.48 16.19
C ILE A 175 -10.62 -17.14 15.50
N GLY A 176 -10.63 -17.10 14.17
CA GLY A 176 -11.70 -17.68 13.37
C GLY A 176 -11.21 -18.15 12.00
N GLY A 177 -12.13 -18.14 11.03
CA GLY A 177 -11.86 -18.51 9.66
C GLY A 177 -12.66 -17.68 8.68
N CYS A 178 -12.12 -17.47 7.48
CA CYS A 178 -12.79 -16.77 6.38
C CYS A 178 -13.04 -17.76 5.22
N CYS A 179 -12.66 -17.44 3.99
CA CYS A 179 -12.94 -18.26 2.82
C CYS A 179 -12.32 -19.67 2.92
N GLY A 180 -13.09 -20.69 2.55
CA GLY A 180 -12.68 -22.09 2.59
C GLY A 180 -12.79 -22.77 3.96
N THR A 181 -13.01 -22.01 5.03
CA THR A 181 -13.12 -22.58 6.37
C THR A 181 -14.50 -23.20 6.59
N THR A 182 -14.55 -24.28 7.37
CA THR A 182 -15.77 -25.06 7.62
C THR A 182 -15.97 -25.30 9.11
N PRO A 183 -17.14 -25.80 9.58
CA PRO A 183 -17.32 -26.15 10.99
C PRO A 183 -16.26 -27.12 11.53
N LYS A 184 -15.68 -27.97 10.68
CA LYS A 184 -14.55 -28.84 11.06
C LYS A 184 -13.29 -28.03 11.39
N HIS A 185 -12.98 -27.00 10.61
CA HIS A 185 -11.87 -26.08 10.87
C HIS A 185 -12.07 -25.36 12.21
N ILE A 186 -13.25 -24.76 12.40
CA ILE A 186 -13.56 -24.02 13.62
C ILE A 186 -13.49 -24.91 14.86
N ARG A 187 -13.99 -26.16 14.78
CA ARG A 187 -13.88 -27.13 15.89
C ARG A 187 -12.42 -27.39 16.28
N LYS A 188 -11.55 -27.60 15.30
CA LYS A 188 -10.12 -27.84 15.53
C LYS A 188 -9.40 -26.63 16.10
N ILE A 189 -9.69 -25.44 15.57
CA ILE A 189 -9.17 -24.18 16.11
C ILE A 189 -9.63 -24.01 17.58
N ALA A 190 -10.90 -24.28 17.88
CA ALA A 190 -11.44 -24.16 19.24
C ALA A 190 -10.84 -25.18 20.21
N GLU A 191 -10.57 -26.41 19.79
CA GLU A 191 -9.87 -27.43 20.59
C GLU A 191 -8.47 -26.97 20.99
N VAL A 192 -7.74 -26.37 20.04
CA VAL A 192 -6.41 -25.80 20.27
C VAL A 192 -6.47 -24.55 21.16
N ALA A 193 -7.41 -23.64 20.90
CA ALA A 193 -7.54 -22.37 21.62
C ALA A 193 -7.74 -22.53 23.13
N LYS A 194 -8.44 -23.60 23.56
CA LYS A 194 -8.64 -23.92 24.99
C LYS A 194 -7.35 -24.11 25.78
N LYS A 195 -6.22 -24.39 25.12
CA LYS A 195 -4.92 -24.61 25.76
C LYS A 195 -4.20 -23.30 26.11
N TYR A 196 -4.56 -22.18 25.49
CA TYR A 196 -3.81 -20.94 25.55
C TYR A 196 -4.62 -19.81 26.18
N LYS A 197 -3.91 -18.85 26.78
CA LYS A 197 -4.52 -17.62 27.29
C LYS A 197 -4.60 -16.58 26.17
N PRO A 198 -5.63 -15.71 26.18
CA PRO A 198 -5.68 -14.58 25.26
C PRO A 198 -4.47 -13.66 25.40
N ARG A 199 -4.09 -12.99 24.30
CA ARG A 199 -3.06 -11.95 24.28
C ARG A 199 -3.32 -10.88 25.37
N PRO A 200 -2.34 -10.55 26.23
CA PRO A 200 -2.44 -9.39 27.10
C PRO A 200 -2.34 -8.10 26.28
N LEU A 201 -3.07 -7.05 26.67
CA LEU A 201 -2.95 -5.75 26.01
C LEU A 201 -1.57 -5.14 26.34
N PRO A 202 -0.81 -4.65 25.35
CA PRO A 202 0.49 -4.05 25.57
C PRO A 202 0.34 -2.68 26.23
N SER A 203 1.30 -2.31 27.06
CA SER A 203 1.45 -0.93 27.53
C SER A 203 2.13 -0.11 26.45
N LEU A 204 1.36 0.65 25.68
CA LEU A 204 1.88 1.51 24.62
C LEU A 204 2.15 2.92 25.17
N ALA A 205 3.26 3.53 24.73
CA ALA A 205 3.55 4.92 25.05
C ALA A 205 2.49 5.83 24.42
N LYS A 206 1.96 6.76 25.22
CA LYS A 206 1.03 7.78 24.73
C LYS A 206 1.80 8.82 23.91
N GLN A 207 1.59 8.78 22.59
CA GLN A 207 2.32 9.57 21.59
C GLN A 207 1.37 9.99 20.49
N THR A 208 1.62 11.15 19.88
CA THR A 208 0.89 11.60 18.70
C THR A 208 1.25 10.69 17.53
N LYS A 209 0.24 10.06 16.93
CA LYS A 209 0.37 9.29 15.70
C LYS A 209 -0.58 9.84 14.66
N LEU A 210 -0.04 10.15 13.50
CA LEU A 210 -0.75 10.61 12.31
C LEU A 210 -0.53 9.60 11.18
N SER A 211 -1.34 9.67 10.12
CA SER A 211 -1.14 8.80 8.96
C SER A 211 -1.59 9.43 7.65
N GLY A 212 -0.79 9.18 6.61
CA GLY A 212 -1.23 9.18 5.21
C GLY A 212 -1.45 7.73 4.76
N LEU A 213 -0.72 7.29 3.73
CA LEU A 213 -0.50 5.87 3.44
C LEU A 213 0.50 5.22 4.42
N GLU A 214 1.34 6.04 5.06
CA GLU A 214 2.34 5.63 6.05
C GLU A 214 2.14 6.39 7.37
N VAL A 215 2.77 5.92 8.43
CA VAL A 215 2.64 6.50 9.78
C VAL A 215 3.70 7.55 10.01
N LEU A 216 3.26 8.67 10.60
CA LEU A 216 4.14 9.61 11.27
C LEU A 216 3.89 9.51 12.78
N ALA A 217 4.84 8.92 13.50
CA ALA A 217 4.82 8.86 14.96
C ALA A 217 5.75 9.93 15.54
N ILE A 218 5.24 10.77 16.44
CA ILE A 218 6.00 11.84 17.09
C ILE A 218 6.40 11.37 18.49
N THR A 219 7.61 10.83 18.58
CA THR A 219 8.23 10.32 19.82
C THR A 219 9.10 11.41 20.49
N PRO A 220 9.53 11.23 21.75
CA PRO A 220 10.47 12.16 22.40
C PRO A 220 11.81 12.32 21.67
N GLU A 221 12.24 11.32 20.91
CA GLU A 221 13.45 11.32 20.09
C GLU A 221 13.22 11.90 18.69
N THR A 222 11.95 12.14 18.32
CA THR A 222 11.62 12.80 17.07
C THR A 222 12.10 14.25 17.19
N ASN A 223 12.89 14.68 16.20
CA ASN A 223 13.28 16.08 16.07
C ASN A 223 12.04 16.94 15.74
N PHE A 224 12.26 18.18 15.35
CA PHE A 224 11.20 19.06 14.86
C PHE A 224 10.50 18.50 13.61
N VAL A 225 9.17 18.46 13.62
CA VAL A 225 8.36 18.01 12.48
C VAL A 225 8.07 19.18 11.54
N ASN A 226 8.56 19.08 10.30
CA ASN A 226 8.33 20.09 9.27
C ASN A 226 6.96 19.89 8.60
N ILE A 227 6.08 20.88 8.72
CA ILE A 227 4.81 20.94 7.99
C ILE A 227 5.00 21.87 6.80
N GLY A 228 4.84 21.37 5.57
CA GLY A 228 5.09 22.13 4.35
C GLY A 228 4.01 23.20 4.08
N GLU A 229 4.41 24.47 4.00
CA GLU A 229 3.52 25.65 3.90
C GLU A 229 3.11 26.07 2.48
N ARG A 230 3.72 25.53 1.42
CA ARG A 230 3.67 26.12 0.06
C ARG A 230 2.37 25.81 -0.69
N THR A 231 1.57 24.88 -0.20
CA THR A 231 0.24 24.49 -0.70
C THR A 231 -0.86 25.38 -0.11
N ASN A 232 -0.59 26.68 -0.08
CA ASN A 232 -1.44 27.71 0.52
C ASN A 232 -1.70 28.81 -0.50
N VAL A 233 -2.98 29.03 -0.86
CA VAL A 233 -3.39 30.04 -1.86
C VAL A 233 -3.05 31.47 -1.39
N SER A 234 -3.18 31.75 -0.10
CA SER A 234 -2.83 33.06 0.46
C SER A 234 -1.31 33.25 0.65
N GLY A 235 -0.57 32.17 0.91
CA GLY A 235 0.86 32.19 1.23
C GLY A 235 1.81 32.02 0.03
N SER A 236 1.36 31.39 -1.06
CA SER A 236 2.22 31.00 -2.18
C SER A 236 1.70 31.54 -3.51
N LYS A 237 2.38 32.58 -4.04
CA LYS A 237 2.01 33.21 -5.33
C LYS A 237 1.95 32.20 -6.49
N LYS A 238 2.89 31.24 -6.53
CA LYS A 238 2.91 30.20 -7.57
C LYS A 238 1.70 29.28 -7.43
N PHE A 239 1.42 28.79 -6.21
CA PHE A 239 0.28 27.90 -5.98
C PHE A 239 -1.06 28.60 -6.26
N ALA A 240 -1.25 29.82 -5.76
CA ALA A 240 -2.44 30.63 -6.00
C ALA A 240 -2.74 30.80 -7.49
N ARG A 241 -1.71 31.10 -8.30
CA ARG A 241 -1.86 31.20 -9.76
C ARG A 241 -2.31 29.87 -10.36
N LEU A 242 -1.67 28.76 -9.98
CA LEU A 242 -1.99 27.44 -10.52
C LEU A 242 -3.41 26.98 -10.15
N ILE A 243 -3.87 27.24 -8.93
CA ILE A 243 -5.24 26.91 -8.52
C ILE A 243 -6.26 27.78 -9.28
N ARG A 244 -6.01 29.08 -9.42
CA ARG A 244 -6.89 30.00 -10.20
C ARG A 244 -6.93 29.66 -11.69
N GLU A 245 -5.82 29.22 -12.26
CA GLU A 245 -5.74 28.75 -13.66
C GLU A 245 -6.18 27.29 -13.83
N GLU A 246 -6.66 26.64 -12.77
CA GLU A 246 -7.02 25.21 -12.74
C GLU A 246 -5.92 24.24 -13.21
N LYS A 247 -4.65 24.64 -13.06
CA LYS A 247 -3.46 23.83 -13.36
C LYS A 247 -3.11 22.92 -12.19
N TYR A 248 -4.04 22.05 -11.82
CA TYR A 248 -3.91 21.17 -10.65
C TYR A 248 -2.72 20.21 -10.73
N SER A 249 -2.34 19.73 -11.93
CA SER A 249 -1.15 18.86 -12.09
C SER A 249 0.14 19.56 -11.69
N GLU A 250 0.33 20.82 -12.10
CA GLU A 250 1.48 21.64 -11.68
C GLU A 250 1.40 21.99 -10.19
N ALA A 251 0.19 22.13 -9.64
CA ALA A 251 -0.01 22.37 -8.21
C ALA A 251 0.38 21.14 -7.36
N LEU A 252 0.14 19.91 -7.85
CA LEU A 252 0.63 18.68 -7.21
C LEU A 252 2.15 18.61 -7.17
N ALA A 253 2.84 19.14 -8.18
CA ALA A 253 4.31 19.21 -8.15
C ALA A 253 4.81 20.03 -6.96
N ILE A 254 4.13 21.13 -6.60
CA ILE A 254 4.48 21.91 -5.40
C ILE A 254 4.35 21.07 -4.12
N ALA A 255 3.31 20.24 -4.01
CA ALA A 255 3.17 19.34 -2.87
C ALA A 255 4.28 18.27 -2.86
N ARG A 256 4.62 17.69 -4.01
CA ARG A 256 5.70 16.70 -4.16
C ARG A 256 7.08 17.28 -3.82
N ASP A 257 7.39 18.48 -4.31
CA ASP A 257 8.63 19.20 -4.01
C ASP A 257 8.82 19.38 -2.50
N GLN A 258 7.73 19.62 -1.75
CA GLN A 258 7.79 19.76 -0.30
C GLN A 258 8.12 18.44 0.39
N VAL A 259 7.53 17.32 -0.06
CA VAL A 259 7.86 15.98 0.44
C VAL A 259 9.34 15.69 0.23
N GLU A 260 9.85 15.92 -0.99
CA GLU A 260 11.26 15.71 -1.34
C GLU A 260 12.20 16.67 -0.61
N GLY A 261 11.72 17.88 -0.31
CA GLY A 261 12.39 18.89 0.49
C GLY A 261 12.43 18.60 1.99
N GLY A 262 11.81 17.49 2.46
CA GLY A 262 11.86 17.07 3.87
C GLY A 262 10.62 17.43 4.69
N ALA A 263 9.50 17.82 4.06
CA ALA A 263 8.22 17.89 4.75
C ALA A 263 7.81 16.50 5.25
N GLN A 264 7.21 16.46 6.44
CA GLN A 264 6.65 15.25 7.05
C GLN A 264 5.12 15.30 7.13
N VAL A 265 4.54 16.49 6.99
CA VAL A 265 3.11 16.77 6.84
C VAL A 265 2.95 17.85 5.77
N ILE A 266 1.86 17.84 5.02
CA ILE A 266 1.55 18.88 4.02
C ILE A 266 0.36 19.70 4.50
N ASP A 267 0.54 21.02 4.66
CA ASP A 267 -0.53 21.97 4.96
C ASP A 267 -1.23 22.41 3.68
N ILE A 268 -2.56 22.31 3.63
CA ILE A 268 -3.36 22.65 2.45
C ILE A 268 -4.36 23.72 2.83
N CYS A 269 -4.21 24.91 2.25
CA CYS A 269 -5.10 26.05 2.46
C CYS A 269 -5.62 26.59 1.13
N MET A 270 -6.94 26.58 0.95
CA MET A 270 -7.63 27.06 -0.26
C MET A 270 -8.43 28.35 -0.04
N ASP A 271 -8.25 29.00 1.10
CA ASP A 271 -9.00 30.22 1.43
C ASP A 271 -8.56 31.40 0.55
N GLU A 272 -9.49 31.86 -0.30
CA GLU A 272 -9.36 33.08 -1.12
C GLU A 272 -10.77 33.61 -1.45
N ALA A 273 -10.99 34.92 -1.35
CA ALA A 273 -12.33 35.51 -1.51
C ALA A 273 -12.95 35.28 -2.90
N MET A 274 -12.13 35.10 -3.94
CA MET A 274 -12.56 34.96 -5.33
C MET A 274 -12.60 33.50 -5.80
N LEU A 275 -12.32 32.53 -4.92
CA LEU A 275 -12.28 31.11 -5.22
C LEU A 275 -13.46 30.40 -4.56
N ASP A 276 -14.02 29.39 -5.24
CA ASP A 276 -14.84 28.37 -4.59
C ASP A 276 -13.91 27.45 -3.78
N SER A 277 -13.54 27.91 -2.59
CA SER A 277 -12.54 27.27 -1.74
C SER A 277 -12.92 25.85 -1.33
N GLU A 278 -14.21 25.55 -1.15
CA GLU A 278 -14.67 24.20 -0.82
C GLU A 278 -14.44 23.24 -1.99
N LYS A 279 -14.89 23.62 -3.18
CA LYS A 279 -14.70 22.80 -4.39
C LYS A 279 -13.22 22.62 -4.74
N ALA A 280 -12.42 23.68 -4.62
CA ALA A 280 -10.98 23.63 -4.86
C ALA A 280 -10.28 22.72 -3.85
N MET A 281 -10.66 22.77 -2.57
CA MET A 281 -10.13 21.91 -1.51
C MET A 281 -10.44 20.44 -1.80
N VAL A 282 -11.71 20.09 -2.05
CA VAL A 282 -12.11 18.71 -2.36
C VAL A 282 -11.37 18.18 -3.60
N LYS A 283 -11.32 18.98 -4.68
CA LYS A 283 -10.61 18.60 -5.92
C LYS A 283 -9.13 18.36 -5.66
N PHE A 284 -8.44 19.27 -4.97
CA PHE A 284 -7.01 19.13 -4.71
C PHE A 284 -6.70 17.98 -3.75
N VAL A 285 -7.46 17.82 -2.66
CA VAL A 285 -7.26 16.70 -1.71
C VAL A 285 -7.50 15.36 -2.39
N ASN A 286 -8.54 15.22 -3.22
CA ASN A 286 -8.76 13.97 -3.96
C ASN A 286 -7.60 13.63 -4.92
N LEU A 287 -7.01 14.65 -5.54
CA LEU A 287 -5.84 14.50 -6.41
C LEU A 287 -4.57 14.15 -5.63
N VAL A 288 -4.35 14.81 -4.48
CA VAL A 288 -3.25 14.47 -3.55
C VAL A 288 -3.37 13.03 -3.08
N MET A 289 -4.58 12.58 -2.71
CA MET A 289 -4.82 11.21 -2.27
C MET A 289 -4.57 10.17 -3.37
N ALA A 290 -4.71 10.55 -4.64
CA ALA A 290 -4.39 9.72 -5.79
C ALA A 290 -2.88 9.69 -6.15
N GLU A 291 -2.05 10.50 -5.50
CA GLU A 291 -0.61 10.64 -5.76
C GLU A 291 0.22 10.06 -4.60
N PRO A 292 0.70 8.81 -4.69
CA PRO A 292 1.28 8.08 -3.56
C PRO A 292 2.52 8.72 -2.94
N ASP A 293 3.31 9.43 -3.75
CA ASP A 293 4.50 10.13 -3.27
C ASP A 293 4.13 11.28 -2.33
N ILE A 294 2.92 11.82 -2.45
CA ILE A 294 2.39 12.86 -1.56
C ILE A 294 1.56 12.21 -0.45
N SER A 295 0.60 11.35 -0.80
CA SER A 295 -0.36 10.79 0.13
C SER A 295 0.25 9.82 1.14
N LYS A 296 1.51 9.41 1.00
CA LYS A 296 2.27 8.74 2.08
C LYS A 296 2.35 9.58 3.34
N LEU A 297 2.39 10.90 3.24
CA LEU A 297 2.42 11.81 4.39
C LEU A 297 1.00 12.14 4.89
N PRO A 298 0.82 12.42 6.19
CA PRO A 298 -0.40 13.02 6.71
C PRO A 298 -0.65 14.41 6.11
N LEU A 299 -1.92 14.80 6.02
CA LEU A 299 -2.35 16.11 5.57
C LEU A 299 -2.80 16.97 6.77
N MET A 300 -2.44 18.25 6.75
CA MET A 300 -3.01 19.29 7.61
C MET A 300 -3.97 20.11 6.75
N ILE A 301 -5.26 20.11 7.13
CA ILE A 301 -6.31 20.81 6.40
C ILE A 301 -6.53 22.17 7.04
N ASP A 302 -6.17 23.21 6.30
CA ASP A 302 -6.22 24.60 6.73
C ASP A 302 -7.37 25.37 6.09
N SER A 303 -8.29 25.87 6.91
CA SER A 303 -9.32 26.84 6.50
C SER A 303 -9.91 27.58 7.69
N SER A 304 -10.33 28.81 7.45
CA SER A 304 -11.14 29.62 8.37
C SER A 304 -12.61 29.20 8.42
N LYS A 305 -13.06 28.34 7.52
CA LYS A 305 -14.46 27.89 7.41
C LYS A 305 -14.57 26.39 7.73
N TRP A 306 -15.41 26.05 8.71
CA TRP A 306 -15.62 24.67 9.14
C TRP A 306 -16.11 23.76 8.01
N ASP A 307 -17.06 24.23 7.18
CA ASP A 307 -17.63 23.42 6.09
C ASP A 307 -16.56 22.93 5.10
N ILE A 308 -15.53 23.75 4.84
CA ILE A 308 -14.40 23.40 3.97
C ILE A 308 -13.53 22.31 4.61
N ILE A 309 -13.24 22.45 5.92
CA ILE A 309 -12.51 21.44 6.69
C ILE A 309 -13.27 20.11 6.64
N GLU A 310 -14.56 20.14 6.92
CA GLU A 310 -15.41 18.95 6.97
C GLU A 310 -15.47 18.24 5.60
N SER A 311 -15.66 18.99 4.52
CA SER A 311 -15.64 18.45 3.15
C SER A 311 -14.30 17.83 2.77
N ALA A 312 -13.18 18.39 3.25
CA ALA A 312 -11.85 17.80 3.02
C ALA A 312 -11.62 16.52 3.84
N LEU A 313 -12.04 16.48 5.12
CA LEU A 313 -11.88 15.30 5.99
C LEU A 313 -12.58 14.06 5.40
N LYS A 314 -13.70 14.26 4.71
CA LYS A 314 -14.44 13.22 3.98
C LYS A 314 -13.67 12.61 2.80
N CYS A 315 -12.55 13.20 2.39
CA CYS A 315 -11.72 12.72 1.29
C CYS A 315 -10.44 11.98 1.76
N ILE A 316 -10.16 11.92 3.07
CA ILE A 316 -8.85 11.49 3.61
C ILE A 316 -8.97 10.16 4.35
N GLN A 317 -8.31 9.13 3.82
CA GLN A 317 -8.29 7.79 4.43
C GLN A 317 -7.43 7.70 5.72
N GLY A 318 -6.40 8.55 5.83
CA GLY A 318 -5.50 8.61 6.98
C GLY A 318 -6.03 9.42 8.17
N LYS A 319 -5.21 9.51 9.22
CA LYS A 319 -5.40 10.42 10.37
C LYS A 319 -4.69 11.73 10.07
N SER A 320 -5.47 12.72 9.62
CA SER A 320 -5.06 14.08 9.30
C SER A 320 -5.01 14.98 10.53
N ILE A 321 -4.59 16.23 10.32
CA ILE A 321 -4.68 17.32 11.29
C ILE A 321 -5.67 18.36 10.78
N VAL A 322 -6.55 18.87 11.65
CA VAL A 322 -7.40 20.03 11.37
C VAL A 322 -6.72 21.30 11.85
N ASN A 323 -6.54 22.26 10.94
CA ASN A 323 -6.01 23.58 11.19
C ASN A 323 -7.09 24.62 10.83
N SER A 324 -7.81 25.22 11.76
CA SER A 324 -7.75 25.04 13.21
C SER A 324 -9.13 25.27 13.81
N ILE A 325 -9.27 24.99 15.10
CA ILE A 325 -10.43 25.37 15.92
C ILE A 325 -9.99 26.35 17.01
N SER A 326 -10.93 27.15 17.53
CA SER A 326 -10.67 28.12 18.59
C SER A 326 -11.93 28.44 19.40
N LEU A 327 -11.80 29.21 20.48
CA LEU A 327 -12.91 29.68 21.31
C LEU A 327 -13.52 31.00 20.82
N LYS A 328 -13.11 31.50 19.64
CA LYS A 328 -13.58 32.78 19.08
C LYS A 328 -15.11 32.90 19.02
N GLU A 329 -15.78 31.81 18.67
CA GLU A 329 -17.25 31.75 18.52
C GLU A 329 -17.94 31.17 19.77
N GLY A 330 -17.19 31.07 20.88
CA GLY A 330 -17.67 30.53 22.13
C GLY A 330 -17.43 29.03 22.29
N GLU A 331 -17.75 28.55 23.49
CA GLU A 331 -17.46 27.18 23.93
C GLU A 331 -18.28 26.10 23.19
N GLU A 332 -19.55 26.36 22.89
CA GLU A 332 -20.42 25.36 22.26
C GLU A 332 -19.94 24.97 20.87
N VAL A 333 -19.59 25.96 20.04
CA VAL A 333 -19.04 25.75 18.68
C VAL A 333 -17.69 25.04 18.74
N PHE A 334 -16.81 25.46 19.66
CA PHE A 334 -15.52 24.81 19.86
C PHE A 334 -15.65 23.32 20.20
N LEU A 335 -16.58 22.97 21.10
CA LEU A 335 -16.83 21.59 21.50
C LEU A 335 -17.51 20.78 20.39
N ASP A 336 -18.44 21.36 19.63
CA ASP A 336 -19.07 20.67 18.48
C ASP A 336 -18.03 20.32 17.40
N HIS A 337 -17.21 21.30 17.02
CA HIS A 337 -16.13 21.07 16.06
C HIS A 337 -15.15 20.02 16.58
N ALA A 338 -14.68 20.12 17.83
CA ALA A 338 -13.79 19.11 18.42
C ALA A 338 -14.40 17.70 18.44
N LYS A 339 -15.71 17.59 18.71
CA LYS A 339 -16.44 16.31 18.66
C LYS A 339 -16.45 15.73 17.24
N LYS A 340 -16.73 16.55 16.22
CA LYS A 340 -16.70 16.13 14.81
C LYS A 340 -15.28 15.74 14.37
N ILE A 341 -14.25 16.50 14.74
CA ILE A 341 -12.84 16.17 14.46
C ILE A 341 -12.51 14.75 14.96
N ARG A 342 -12.91 14.45 16.21
CA ARG A 342 -12.73 13.11 16.78
C ARG A 342 -13.51 12.04 16.00
N LYS A 343 -14.74 12.34 15.60
CA LYS A 343 -15.61 11.43 14.84
C LYS A 343 -15.05 11.09 13.45
N TYR A 344 -14.41 12.06 12.79
CA TYR A 344 -13.66 11.85 11.56
C TYR A 344 -12.27 11.22 11.76
N GLY A 345 -11.80 11.12 13.00
CA GLY A 345 -10.53 10.51 13.36
C GLY A 345 -9.31 11.36 13.02
N ALA A 346 -9.39 12.69 13.21
CA ALA A 346 -8.28 13.63 13.00
C ALA A 346 -7.73 14.20 14.32
N ALA A 347 -6.52 14.75 14.28
CA ALA A 347 -5.96 15.60 15.33
C ALA A 347 -6.41 17.06 15.16
N ALA A 348 -6.27 17.89 16.19
CA ALA A 348 -6.74 19.28 16.16
C ALA A 348 -5.62 20.27 16.50
N VAL A 349 -5.41 21.26 15.62
CA VAL A 349 -4.74 22.50 15.98
C VAL A 349 -5.74 23.42 16.69
N VAL A 350 -5.39 23.82 17.90
CA VAL A 350 -6.14 24.76 18.73
C VAL A 350 -5.41 26.09 18.73
N MET A 351 -5.93 27.03 17.95
CA MET A 351 -5.45 28.41 17.97
C MET A 351 -5.80 29.07 19.30
N LEU A 352 -4.84 29.76 19.92
CA LEU A 352 -5.08 30.51 21.15
C LEU A 352 -5.82 31.83 20.84
N PHE A 353 -7.10 31.70 20.54
CA PHE A 353 -8.03 32.78 20.22
C PHE A 353 -9.34 32.50 20.96
N ASP A 354 -9.82 33.45 21.76
CA ASP A 354 -11.07 33.34 22.50
C ASP A 354 -12.05 34.46 22.13
N GLU A 355 -13.16 34.54 22.84
CA GLU A 355 -14.22 35.54 22.62
C GLU A 355 -13.72 36.98 22.81
N LYS A 356 -12.55 37.18 23.45
CA LYS A 356 -11.92 38.49 23.67
C LYS A 356 -10.86 38.82 22.63
N GLY A 357 -10.61 37.93 21.67
CA GLY A 357 -9.65 38.14 20.60
C GLY A 357 -8.47 37.18 20.62
N GLN A 358 -7.46 37.52 19.84
CA GLN A 358 -6.23 36.75 19.74
C GLN A 358 -5.38 36.90 21.01
N ALA A 359 -4.81 35.80 21.50
CA ALA A 359 -3.89 35.83 22.64
C ALA A 359 -2.49 36.32 22.22
N ASP A 360 -2.23 37.60 22.48
CA ASP A 360 -1.04 38.38 22.08
C ASP A 360 0.07 38.44 23.15
N THR A 361 -0.26 38.15 24.41
CA THR A 361 0.66 38.21 25.57
C THR A 361 0.79 36.86 26.24
N TYR A 362 1.92 36.61 26.91
CA TYR A 362 2.15 35.35 27.64
C TYR A 362 1.00 34.98 28.59
N ALA A 363 0.52 35.93 29.41
CA ALA A 363 -0.54 35.67 30.39
C ALA A 363 -1.88 35.28 29.73
N LYS A 364 -2.26 35.93 28.62
CA LYS A 364 -3.46 35.55 27.87
C LYS A 364 -3.31 34.18 27.23
N ARG A 365 -2.14 33.90 26.63
CA ARG A 365 -1.86 32.63 25.95
C ARG A 365 -2.02 31.45 26.90
N ILE A 366 -1.38 31.47 28.07
CA ILE A 366 -1.48 30.35 29.02
C ILE A 366 -2.92 30.17 29.55
N ALA A 367 -3.66 31.26 29.78
CA ALA A 367 -5.04 31.19 30.26
C ALA A 367 -5.98 30.56 29.23
N VAL A 368 -5.85 30.94 27.94
CA VAL A 368 -6.64 30.35 26.86
C VAL A 368 -6.24 28.90 26.61
N ALA A 369 -4.94 28.59 26.62
CA ALA A 369 -4.44 27.23 26.45
C ALA A 369 -4.96 26.28 27.55
N GLU A 370 -4.91 26.71 28.81
CA GLU A 370 -5.46 25.95 29.94
C GLU A 370 -6.96 25.70 29.75
N ARG A 371 -7.73 26.75 29.45
CA ARG A 371 -9.18 26.65 29.23
C ARG A 371 -9.50 25.66 28.13
N CYS A 372 -8.87 25.79 26.95
CA CYS A 372 -9.06 24.87 25.83
C CYS A 372 -8.72 23.42 26.21
N TYR A 373 -7.59 23.18 26.88
CA TYR A 373 -7.18 21.84 27.29
C TYR A 373 -8.21 21.19 28.22
N ARG A 374 -8.66 21.93 29.24
CA ARG A 374 -9.68 21.44 30.19
C ARG A 374 -11.00 21.12 29.49
N LEU A 375 -11.43 21.97 28.57
CA LEU A 375 -12.63 21.73 27.77
C LEU A 375 -12.51 20.45 26.92
N LEU A 376 -11.39 20.26 26.22
CA LEU A 376 -11.19 19.11 25.36
C LEU A 376 -11.01 17.81 26.17
N VAL A 377 -10.16 17.81 27.17
CA VAL A 377 -9.78 16.61 27.93
C VAL A 377 -10.84 16.26 28.97
N ASP A 378 -11.27 17.21 29.79
CA ASP A 378 -12.13 16.91 30.94
C ASP A 378 -13.61 16.80 30.53
N ARG A 379 -14.09 17.56 29.52
CA ARG A 379 -15.50 17.49 29.06
C ARG A 379 -15.73 16.53 27.91
N LEU A 380 -14.87 16.52 26.89
CA LEU A 380 -15.05 15.66 25.70
C LEU A 380 -14.25 14.36 25.72
N ASN A 381 -13.36 14.18 26.71
CA ASN A 381 -12.41 13.06 26.73
C ASN A 381 -11.65 12.96 25.39
N PHE A 382 -11.28 14.11 24.84
CA PHE A 382 -10.48 14.21 23.62
C PHE A 382 -9.05 13.74 23.94
N PRO A 383 -8.42 12.88 23.11
CA PRO A 383 -7.07 12.39 23.40
C PRO A 383 -6.08 13.55 23.50
N PRO A 384 -5.41 13.77 24.65
CA PRO A 384 -4.52 14.92 24.82
C PRO A 384 -3.31 14.90 23.88
N GLU A 385 -2.87 13.72 23.47
CA GLU A 385 -1.82 13.53 22.46
C GLU A 385 -2.22 13.99 21.04
N ASP A 386 -3.50 14.21 20.77
CA ASP A 386 -4.03 14.71 19.49
C ASP A 386 -4.33 16.21 19.52
N ILE A 387 -4.01 16.89 20.63
CA ILE A 387 -4.16 18.34 20.78
C ILE A 387 -2.82 19.01 20.43
N ILE A 388 -2.85 19.88 19.42
CA ILE A 388 -1.72 20.70 19.00
C ILE A 388 -2.09 22.15 19.27
N PHE A 389 -1.42 22.83 20.19
CA PHE A 389 -1.66 24.26 20.41
C PHE A 389 -0.87 25.11 19.40
N ASP A 390 -1.51 26.13 18.84
CA ASP A 390 -0.83 27.23 18.16
C ASP A 390 -0.92 28.49 19.04
N PRO A 391 0.19 28.89 19.71
CA PRO A 391 0.24 30.10 20.51
C PRO A 391 0.14 31.42 19.74
N ASN A 392 -0.07 31.38 18.43
CA ASN A 392 -0.01 32.46 17.46
C ASN A 392 1.40 33.01 17.29
N VAL A 393 2.10 32.57 16.24
CA VAL A 393 3.32 33.24 15.78
C VAL A 393 2.94 34.58 15.15
N LEU A 394 3.34 35.68 15.80
CA LEU A 394 3.05 37.05 15.38
C LEU A 394 4.31 37.76 14.88
N ALA A 395 4.13 38.74 13.99
CA ALA A 395 5.25 39.49 13.41
C ALA A 395 5.99 40.32 14.46
N ILE A 396 7.32 40.27 14.43
CA ILE A 396 8.21 41.10 15.24
C ILE A 396 8.88 42.17 14.38
N ALA A 397 9.63 43.09 15.01
CA ALA A 397 10.34 44.16 14.32
C ALA A 397 9.43 45.03 13.44
N THR A 398 8.19 45.26 13.87
CA THR A 398 7.21 46.07 13.13
C THR A 398 7.36 47.57 13.38
N GLY A 399 8.26 47.97 14.29
CA GLY A 399 8.38 49.35 14.79
C GLY A 399 7.36 49.74 15.87
N ILE A 400 6.58 48.77 16.38
CA ILE A 400 5.60 48.95 17.46
C ILE A 400 6.15 48.27 18.71
N GLU A 401 6.33 48.99 19.81
CA GLU A 401 7.03 48.50 21.01
C GLU A 401 6.34 47.28 21.62
N GLU A 402 5.01 47.24 21.58
CA GLU A 402 4.18 46.14 22.05
C GLU A 402 4.47 44.82 21.32
N HIS A 403 4.91 44.89 20.06
CA HIS A 403 5.16 43.69 19.24
C HIS A 403 6.54 43.09 19.48
N ASN A 404 7.46 43.82 20.11
CA ASN A 404 8.86 43.39 20.29
C ASN A 404 8.96 42.09 21.10
N ASN A 405 8.01 41.84 22.01
CA ASN A 405 8.06 40.70 22.91
C ASN A 405 7.30 39.46 22.41
N TYR A 406 6.65 39.51 21.25
CA TYR A 406 5.78 38.42 20.76
C TYR A 406 6.50 37.07 20.60
N ALA A 407 7.74 37.09 20.10
CA ALA A 407 8.57 35.90 19.94
C ALA A 407 8.98 35.29 21.29
N VAL A 408 9.42 36.12 22.23
CA VAL A 408 9.78 35.70 23.60
C VAL A 408 8.58 35.09 24.31
N ASP A 409 7.42 35.75 24.21
CA ASP A 409 6.18 35.25 24.81
C ASP A 409 5.73 33.94 24.17
N PHE A 410 6.02 33.72 22.88
CA PHE A 410 5.69 32.45 22.21
C PHE A 410 6.56 31.34 22.81
N ILE A 411 7.88 31.56 22.88
CA ILE A 411 8.84 30.59 23.43
C ILE A 411 8.50 30.22 24.89
N LYS A 412 8.17 31.21 25.72
CA LYS A 412 7.73 30.99 27.11
C LYS A 412 6.41 30.24 27.19
N THR A 413 5.46 30.54 26.30
CA THR A 413 4.18 29.83 26.24
C THR A 413 4.40 28.37 25.86
N THR A 414 5.25 28.10 24.87
CA THR A 414 5.64 26.74 24.48
C THR A 414 6.16 25.96 25.67
N GLU A 415 7.16 26.50 26.38
CA GLU A 415 7.72 25.86 27.58
C GLU A 415 6.64 25.58 28.64
N TRP A 416 5.76 26.55 28.89
CA TRP A 416 4.67 26.39 29.85
C TRP A 416 3.67 25.31 29.42
N ILE A 417 3.29 25.23 28.14
CA ILE A 417 2.39 24.19 27.62
C ILE A 417 3.00 22.82 27.84
N LYS A 418 4.29 22.63 27.52
CA LYS A 418 4.97 21.33 27.70
C LYS A 418 5.08 20.90 29.16
N GLN A 419 5.20 21.86 30.08
CA GLN A 419 5.27 21.59 31.52
C GLN A 419 3.89 21.35 32.14
N SER A 420 2.86 22.06 31.67
CA SER A 420 1.56 22.16 32.36
C SER A 420 0.45 21.35 31.73
N LEU A 421 0.54 21.05 30.43
CA LEU A 421 -0.50 20.37 29.64
C LEU A 421 0.04 19.04 29.09
N PRO A 422 -0.10 17.92 29.85
CA PRO A 422 0.49 16.64 29.49
C PRO A 422 0.09 16.16 28.10
N TYR A 423 1.06 15.61 27.38
CA TYR A 423 0.95 15.03 26.03
C TYR A 423 0.63 16.00 24.88
N ALA A 424 0.15 17.21 25.18
CA ALA A 424 -0.15 18.22 24.17
C ALA A 424 1.11 18.58 23.37
N LYS A 425 0.89 18.91 22.11
CA LYS A 425 1.91 19.36 21.17
C LYS A 425 1.82 20.87 20.95
N VAL A 426 2.90 21.46 20.46
CA VAL A 426 2.93 22.88 20.08
C VAL A 426 3.34 23.01 18.62
N SER A 427 2.62 23.85 17.89
CA SER A 427 2.91 24.26 16.52
C SER A 427 2.84 25.77 16.34
N GLY A 428 3.10 26.25 15.13
CA GLY A 428 2.96 27.64 14.73
C GLY A 428 3.35 27.89 13.27
N GLY A 429 2.73 28.91 12.67
CA GLY A 429 3.11 29.44 11.36
C GLY A 429 4.39 30.26 11.41
N ILE A 430 5.55 29.62 11.22
CA ILE A 430 6.87 30.24 11.47
C ILE A 430 7.13 31.43 10.54
N SER A 431 6.66 31.34 9.29
CA SER A 431 6.80 32.41 8.29
C SER A 431 6.18 33.74 8.72
N ASN A 432 5.15 33.73 9.59
CA ASN A 432 4.47 34.92 10.09
C ASN A 432 5.39 35.83 10.91
N LEU A 433 6.37 35.25 11.60
CA LEU A 433 7.31 35.96 12.46
C LEU A 433 8.07 37.06 11.69
N SER A 434 8.40 36.77 10.44
CA SER A 434 9.29 37.56 9.58
C SER A 434 8.57 38.52 8.64
N PHE A 435 7.26 38.75 8.80
CA PHE A 435 6.46 39.49 7.82
C PHE A 435 6.93 40.94 7.59
N SER A 436 7.56 41.57 8.58
CA SER A 436 8.16 42.91 8.44
C SER A 436 9.29 42.99 7.41
N PHE A 437 9.89 41.85 7.01
CA PHE A 437 11.05 41.77 6.13
C PHE A 437 10.73 41.09 4.78
N ARG A 438 9.47 41.12 4.31
CA ARG A 438 9.09 40.53 3.01
C ARG A 438 9.97 41.07 1.87
N GLY A 439 10.55 40.17 1.08
CA GLY A 439 11.49 40.50 0.00
C GLY A 439 12.97 40.43 0.41
N MET A 440 13.27 40.27 1.70
CA MET A 440 14.64 40.14 2.23
C MET A 440 14.88 38.70 2.72
N ASP A 441 14.88 37.73 1.80
CA ASP A 441 14.82 36.31 2.18
C ASP A 441 15.97 35.86 3.08
N ARG A 442 17.20 36.35 2.85
CA ARG A 442 18.36 36.05 3.73
C ARG A 442 18.14 36.45 5.19
N VAL A 443 17.47 37.59 5.45
CA VAL A 443 17.16 38.05 6.81
C VAL A 443 16.01 37.23 7.41
N ARG A 444 15.00 36.89 6.59
CA ARG A 444 13.86 36.08 7.02
C ARG A 444 14.29 34.66 7.42
N GLU A 445 15.13 34.02 6.60
CA GLU A 445 15.68 32.70 6.88
C GLU A 445 16.50 32.68 8.17
N ALA A 446 17.30 33.72 8.41
CA ALA A 446 18.03 33.87 9.66
C ALA A 446 17.08 34.04 10.87
N ILE A 447 16.03 34.87 10.75
CA ILE A 447 14.98 35.03 11.78
C ILE A 447 14.31 33.69 12.10
N HIS A 448 13.90 32.93 11.08
CA HIS A 448 13.27 31.62 11.25
C HIS A 448 14.20 30.65 11.98
N SER A 449 15.46 30.59 11.55
CA SER A 449 16.47 29.68 12.10
C SER A 449 16.79 29.97 13.57
N VAL A 450 16.94 31.24 13.93
CA VAL A 450 17.15 31.66 15.33
C VAL A 450 15.93 31.38 16.19
N PHE A 451 14.73 31.72 15.70
CA PHE A 451 13.50 31.46 16.42
C PHE A 451 13.28 29.96 16.65
N LEU A 452 13.41 29.15 15.61
CA LEU A 452 13.26 27.69 15.71
C LEU A 452 14.29 27.09 16.66
N TYR A 453 15.55 27.52 16.64
CA TYR A 453 16.57 27.05 17.58
C TYR A 453 16.12 27.21 19.04
N HIS A 454 15.63 28.40 19.42
CA HIS A 454 15.17 28.66 20.78
C HIS A 454 13.80 28.02 21.09
N ALA A 455 12.86 28.04 20.14
CA ALA A 455 11.53 27.49 20.34
C ALA A 455 11.55 25.95 20.45
N ILE A 456 12.35 25.26 19.62
CA ILE A 456 12.54 23.80 19.70
C ILE A 456 13.17 23.44 21.05
N LYS A 457 14.17 24.20 21.52
CA LYS A 457 14.76 24.01 22.84
C LYS A 457 13.73 24.19 23.98
N ALA A 458 12.76 25.08 23.81
CA ALA A 458 11.64 25.26 24.73
C ALA A 458 10.54 24.19 24.58
N GLY A 459 10.63 23.31 23.57
CA GLY A 459 9.74 22.18 23.37
C GLY A 459 8.72 22.32 22.24
N LEU A 460 8.98 23.19 21.25
CA LEU A 460 8.19 23.26 20.01
C LEU A 460 8.32 21.93 19.24
N ASP A 461 7.21 21.21 19.04
CA ASP A 461 7.22 19.88 18.44
C ASP A 461 7.21 19.92 16.90
N MET A 462 6.52 20.89 16.31
CA MET A 462 6.30 20.99 14.86
C MET A 462 6.07 22.43 14.42
N GLY A 463 6.10 22.72 13.12
CA GLY A 463 5.76 24.06 12.63
C GLY A 463 5.52 24.09 11.13
N ILE A 464 4.69 25.05 10.72
CA ILE A 464 4.37 25.32 9.32
C ILE A 464 5.49 26.19 8.76
N VAL A 465 6.29 25.60 7.88
CA VAL A 465 7.56 26.12 7.36
C VAL A 465 7.71 25.80 5.88
N ASN A 466 8.65 26.47 5.21
CA ASN A 466 9.21 25.99 3.96
C ASN A 466 10.50 25.18 4.25
N PRO A 467 10.46 23.84 4.22
CA PRO A 467 11.59 23.01 4.63
C PRO A 467 12.88 23.29 3.84
N GLY A 468 12.74 23.64 2.56
CA GLY A 468 13.87 23.90 1.66
C GLY A 468 14.61 25.23 1.91
N MET A 469 14.07 26.13 2.74
CA MET A 469 14.66 27.45 3.06
C MET A 469 15.17 27.55 4.50
N LEU A 470 15.17 26.46 5.27
CA LEU A 470 15.67 26.50 6.65
C LEU A 470 17.20 26.46 6.67
N GLN A 471 17.82 27.59 6.96
CA GLN A 471 19.27 27.69 7.15
C GLN A 471 19.70 26.99 8.46
N VAL A 472 20.89 26.38 8.47
CA VAL A 472 21.46 25.83 9.70
C VAL A 472 21.90 26.97 10.62
N TYR A 473 21.43 26.98 11.87
CA TYR A 473 21.72 28.03 12.86
C TYR A 473 23.22 28.39 12.97
N THR A 474 24.10 27.38 12.97
CA THR A 474 25.56 27.57 13.10
C THR A 474 26.23 28.13 11.85
N GLU A 475 25.53 28.14 10.72
CA GLU A 475 26.03 28.67 9.44
C GLU A 475 25.60 30.13 9.21
N ILE A 476 24.80 30.71 10.11
CA ILE A 476 24.42 32.11 10.06
C ILE A 476 25.66 32.96 10.37
N PRO A 477 26.03 33.95 9.53
CA PRO A 477 27.15 34.86 9.81
C PRO A 477 27.00 35.53 11.18
N ALA A 478 28.08 35.58 11.97
CA ALA A 478 28.04 36.03 13.35
C ALA A 478 27.39 37.42 13.53
N ASP A 479 27.68 38.37 12.65
CA ASP A 479 27.13 39.72 12.70
C ASP A 479 25.60 39.73 12.52
N LEU A 480 25.09 38.94 11.56
CA LEU A 480 23.65 38.79 11.33
C LEU A 480 22.98 37.99 12.45
N LEU A 481 23.64 36.94 12.95
CA LEU A 481 23.15 36.11 14.04
C LEU A 481 22.89 36.96 15.29
N HIS A 482 23.84 37.82 15.68
CA HIS A 482 23.69 38.70 16.83
C HIS A 482 22.53 39.69 16.66
N LEU A 483 22.40 40.31 15.48
CA LEU A 483 21.30 41.25 15.20
C LEU A 483 19.93 40.55 15.26
N VAL A 484 19.84 39.34 14.71
CA VAL A 484 18.60 38.56 14.71
C VAL A 484 18.26 38.06 16.11
N GLU A 485 19.24 37.57 16.89
CA GLU A 485 19.03 37.19 18.30
C GLU A 485 18.52 38.35 19.13
N ASP A 486 19.07 39.56 18.96
CA ASP A 486 18.64 40.74 19.70
C ASP A 486 17.16 41.07 19.46
N VAL A 487 16.68 40.87 18.23
CA VAL A 487 15.28 41.08 17.84
C VAL A 487 14.38 39.93 18.29
N VAL A 488 14.74 38.67 18.00
CA VAL A 488 13.92 37.48 18.33
C VAL A 488 13.76 37.30 19.85
N LEU A 489 14.82 37.57 20.61
CA LEU A 489 14.82 37.43 22.07
C LEU A 489 14.57 38.73 22.81
N ASN A 490 14.29 39.82 22.08
CA ASN A 490 14.03 41.15 22.64
C ASN A 490 15.10 41.57 23.68
N ARG A 491 16.39 41.33 23.39
CA ARG A 491 17.50 41.58 24.34
C ARG A 491 17.82 43.08 24.49
N ARG A 492 17.43 43.89 23.49
CA ARG A 492 17.75 45.31 23.39
C ARG A 492 16.61 46.11 22.79
N LYS A 493 16.46 47.36 23.23
CA LYS A 493 15.44 48.29 22.73
C LYS A 493 15.68 48.75 21.29
N ASP A 494 16.93 48.90 20.86
CA ASP A 494 17.32 49.35 19.52
C ASP A 494 17.50 48.20 18.52
N GLY A 495 17.12 46.96 18.87
CA GLY A 495 17.34 45.77 18.04
C GLY A 495 16.69 45.87 16.66
N THR A 496 15.43 46.33 16.60
CA THR A 496 14.69 46.50 15.34
C THR A 496 15.36 47.49 14.40
N GLU A 497 15.73 48.67 14.89
CA GLU A 497 16.38 49.72 14.08
C GLU A 497 17.70 49.22 13.50
N ARG A 498 18.48 48.48 14.28
CA ARG A 498 19.76 47.92 13.83
C ARG A 498 19.59 46.86 12.76
N LEU A 499 18.63 45.94 12.91
CA LEU A 499 18.38 44.89 11.94
C LEU A 499 17.83 45.45 10.63
N VAL A 500 16.92 46.42 10.69
CA VAL A 500 16.40 47.12 9.51
C VAL A 500 17.53 47.85 8.77
N LYS A 501 18.37 48.61 9.49
CA LYS A 501 19.51 49.30 8.90
C LYS A 501 20.50 48.35 8.23
N TYR A 502 20.75 47.19 8.85
CA TYR A 502 21.58 46.14 8.25
C TYR A 502 20.94 45.58 6.97
N ALA A 503 19.63 45.31 7.01
CA ALA A 503 18.90 44.78 5.85
C ALA A 503 18.87 45.77 4.67
N GLU A 504 18.69 47.07 4.93
CA GLU A 504 18.77 48.13 3.93
C GLU A 504 20.17 48.23 3.30
N MET A 505 21.24 48.14 4.12
CA MET A 505 22.61 48.13 3.62
C MET A 505 22.85 46.95 2.67
N MET A 506 22.43 45.74 3.05
CA MET A 506 22.57 44.55 2.19
C MET A 506 21.79 44.65 0.88
N GLN A 507 20.61 45.26 0.91
CA GLN A 507 19.79 45.43 -0.28
C GLN A 507 20.42 46.46 -1.24
N SER A 508 21.00 47.54 -0.69
CA SER A 508 21.74 48.55 -1.47
C SER A 508 23.03 48.01 -2.09
N GLU A 509 23.72 47.08 -1.43
CA GLU A 509 24.90 46.39 -1.98
C GLU A 509 24.54 45.38 -3.07
N ALA A 510 23.37 44.73 -2.96
CA ALA A 510 22.85 43.82 -3.98
C ALA A 510 22.39 44.57 -5.25
N GLU A 511 21.78 45.76 -5.10
CA GLU A 511 21.34 46.61 -6.22
C GLU A 511 22.48 47.41 -6.87
N GLY A 512 23.55 47.72 -6.12
CA GLY A 512 24.76 48.40 -6.63
C GLY A 512 25.66 47.55 -7.54
N GLY A 513 25.41 46.24 -7.63
CA GLY A 513 26.20 45.28 -8.43
C GLY A 513 25.75 45.08 -9.88
N GLU A 514 24.64 45.67 -10.33
CA GLU A 514 24.09 45.47 -11.67
C GLU A 514 24.14 46.70 -12.60
N ASN A 515 24.66 47.85 -12.16
CA ASN A 515 24.76 49.06 -12.99
C ASN A 515 26.21 49.47 -13.28
N GLY A 516 26.89 48.70 -14.13
CA GLY A 516 28.26 49.04 -14.53
C GLY A 516 28.77 48.30 -15.76
N ALA A 517 28.10 48.43 -16.91
CA ALA A 517 28.76 48.37 -18.23
C ALA A 517 27.78 48.74 -19.37
N ASP A 518 27.64 50.03 -19.65
CA ASP A 518 27.28 50.51 -20.99
C ASP A 518 28.27 51.62 -21.37
N GLY A 519 29.05 51.39 -22.43
CA GLY A 519 29.71 52.46 -23.17
C GLY A 519 31.19 52.30 -23.51
N VAL A 520 31.42 51.86 -24.77
CA VAL A 520 32.48 52.29 -25.70
C VAL A 520 33.80 51.51 -25.75
N GLY A 521 33.88 50.63 -26.77
CA GLY A 521 34.90 50.69 -27.84
C GLY A 521 36.33 50.18 -27.55
N GLY A 522 36.71 49.06 -28.18
CA GLY A 522 38.14 48.73 -28.34
C GLY A 522 38.42 47.26 -28.66
N SER A 523 38.86 47.01 -29.89
CA SER A 523 39.38 45.74 -30.42
C SER A 523 40.55 45.14 -29.63
N GLY A 524 40.62 43.80 -29.55
CA GLY A 524 41.91 43.09 -29.44
C GLY A 524 41.94 41.88 -28.50
N GLY A 525 42.03 40.67 -29.08
CA GLY A 525 42.98 39.62 -28.70
C GLY A 525 43.02 39.01 -27.29
N ILE A 526 42.55 37.75 -27.21
CA ILE A 526 43.17 36.56 -26.58
C ILE A 526 43.76 36.70 -25.15
N GLY A 527 43.18 35.93 -24.23
CA GLY A 527 43.97 35.20 -23.22
C GLY A 527 43.41 35.18 -21.79
N GLY A 528 42.88 34.02 -21.39
CA GLY A 528 43.13 33.45 -20.07
C GLY A 528 42.34 33.96 -18.86
N ALA A 529 41.49 33.06 -18.36
CA ALA A 529 41.18 32.81 -16.95
C ALA A 529 40.60 33.96 -16.10
N VAL A 530 39.28 33.94 -15.92
CA VAL A 530 38.63 34.49 -14.72
C VAL A 530 37.46 33.58 -14.34
N GLY A 531 37.54 33.01 -13.13
CA GLY A 531 36.40 32.35 -12.51
C GLY A 531 35.38 33.38 -12.04
N THR A 532 34.10 33.04 -12.15
CA THR A 532 33.03 33.78 -11.48
C THR A 532 32.00 32.79 -10.95
N GLY A 533 31.99 32.65 -9.63
CA GLY A 533 30.86 32.12 -8.91
C GLY A 533 29.68 33.08 -9.06
N ARG A 534 28.64 32.62 -9.74
CA ARG A 534 27.26 33.04 -9.49
C ARG A 534 26.52 31.75 -9.12
N GLY A 535 26.14 31.66 -7.85
CA GLY A 535 25.41 30.52 -7.31
C GLY A 535 24.06 30.41 -8.00
N SER A 536 23.97 29.48 -8.94
CA SER A 536 22.72 29.03 -9.54
C SER A 536 22.04 28.07 -8.57
N SER A 537 21.25 28.61 -7.64
CA SER A 537 20.34 27.82 -6.80
C SER A 537 18.98 27.67 -7.48
N PHE A 538 18.93 27.03 -8.65
CA PHE A 538 17.71 26.42 -9.17
C PHE A 538 18.07 25.21 -10.02
N ALA A 539 17.34 24.11 -9.79
CA ALA A 539 17.51 22.76 -10.31
C ALA A 539 18.71 21.98 -9.73
N LYS A 540 18.44 21.14 -8.71
CA LYS A 540 19.09 19.82 -8.70
C LYS A 540 18.77 19.21 -10.06
N ALA A 541 19.76 19.10 -10.93
CA ALA A 541 19.60 18.35 -12.16
C ALA A 541 19.28 16.91 -11.74
N ASP A 542 18.02 16.54 -11.90
CA ASP A 542 17.55 15.18 -11.74
C ASP A 542 18.47 14.25 -12.53
N ALA A 543 19.23 13.41 -11.83
CA ALA A 543 20.27 12.58 -12.45
C ALA A 543 19.72 11.64 -13.53
N TRP A 544 18.40 11.40 -13.56
CA TRP A 544 17.74 10.63 -14.61
C TRP A 544 17.54 11.44 -15.91
N ARG A 545 17.54 12.77 -15.87
CA ARG A 545 17.44 13.63 -17.08
C ARG A 545 18.67 13.54 -17.98
N SER A 546 19.81 13.08 -17.46
CA SER A 546 21.02 12.83 -18.26
C SER A 546 21.03 11.47 -18.96
N LEU A 547 20.02 10.61 -18.73
CA LEU A 547 19.88 9.33 -19.42
C LEU A 547 19.45 9.53 -20.90
N PRO A 548 19.70 8.55 -21.78
CA PRO A 548 19.15 8.54 -23.14
C PRO A 548 17.61 8.63 -23.13
N VAL A 549 17.01 9.30 -24.11
CA VAL A 549 15.56 9.62 -24.12
C VAL A 549 14.65 8.41 -23.93
N VAL A 550 14.99 7.25 -24.50
CA VAL A 550 14.24 5.99 -24.31
C VAL A 550 14.23 5.55 -22.84
N GLU A 551 15.37 5.68 -22.16
CA GLU A 551 15.50 5.36 -20.73
C GLU A 551 14.84 6.42 -19.85
N ARG A 552 14.82 7.70 -20.29
CA ARG A 552 14.03 8.76 -19.62
C ARG A 552 12.53 8.47 -19.67
N ILE A 553 12.01 8.04 -20.83
CA ILE A 553 10.60 7.66 -21.01
C ILE A 553 10.24 6.48 -20.11
N LYS A 554 11.08 5.43 -20.06
CA LYS A 554 10.86 4.30 -19.14
C LYS A 554 10.87 4.75 -17.68
N HIS A 555 11.84 5.58 -17.30
CA HIS A 555 11.92 6.13 -15.95
C HIS A 555 10.67 6.92 -15.59
N ALA A 556 10.21 7.78 -16.50
CA ALA A 556 8.99 8.58 -16.35
C ALA A 556 7.75 7.70 -16.17
N LEU A 557 7.63 6.61 -16.95
CA LEU A 557 6.53 5.64 -16.79
C LEU A 557 6.57 4.92 -15.45
N ILE A 558 7.72 4.35 -15.06
CA ILE A 558 7.86 3.58 -13.80
C ILE A 558 7.62 4.47 -12.57
N ARG A 559 8.08 5.73 -12.62
CA ARG A 559 7.89 6.71 -11.53
C ARG A 559 6.59 7.49 -11.62
N GLY A 560 5.87 7.39 -12.73
CA GLY A 560 4.64 8.13 -12.98
C GLY A 560 4.83 9.65 -13.15
N LEU A 561 5.98 10.08 -13.68
CA LEU A 561 6.31 11.49 -13.92
C LEU A 561 5.77 11.96 -15.29
N ASP A 562 4.90 12.96 -15.30
CA ASP A 562 4.25 13.47 -16.52
C ASP A 562 4.80 14.84 -16.98
N GLU A 563 5.75 15.43 -16.27
CA GLU A 563 6.24 16.80 -16.51
C GLU A 563 7.00 16.92 -17.84
N PHE A 564 7.92 15.99 -18.13
CA PHE A 564 8.78 16.02 -19.33
C PHE A 564 8.37 15.02 -20.42
N ILE A 565 7.30 14.26 -20.20
CA ILE A 565 6.97 13.13 -21.08
C ILE A 565 6.63 13.58 -22.50
N GLU A 566 5.98 14.74 -22.68
CA GLU A 566 5.64 15.24 -24.01
C GLU A 566 6.88 15.65 -24.81
N ASP A 567 7.86 16.30 -24.15
CA ASP A 567 9.12 16.70 -24.76
C ASP A 567 10.00 15.48 -25.06
N ASP A 568 10.09 14.54 -24.12
CA ASP A 568 10.85 13.30 -24.29
C ASP A 568 10.27 12.44 -25.43
N VAL A 569 8.94 12.39 -25.56
CA VAL A 569 8.26 11.66 -26.64
C VAL A 569 8.49 12.33 -27.98
N GLU A 570 8.50 13.67 -28.05
CA GLU A 570 8.82 14.41 -29.28
C GLU A 570 10.28 14.20 -29.70
N GLU A 571 11.23 14.24 -28.76
CA GLU A 571 12.64 13.92 -29.00
C GLU A 571 12.79 12.47 -29.48
N ALA A 572 12.18 11.51 -28.77
CA ALA A 572 12.24 10.09 -29.11
C ALA A 572 11.58 9.78 -30.46
N ARG A 573 10.53 10.50 -30.85
CA ARG A 573 9.82 10.30 -32.14
C ARG A 573 10.78 10.37 -33.31
N THR A 574 11.78 11.27 -33.27
CA THR A 574 12.79 11.41 -34.33
C THR A 574 13.72 10.20 -34.48
N LEU A 575 13.74 9.29 -33.49
CA LEU A 575 14.53 8.07 -33.49
C LEU A 575 13.81 6.87 -34.13
N PHE A 576 12.51 6.99 -34.42
CA PHE A 576 11.68 5.91 -34.98
C PHE A 576 11.18 6.28 -36.38
N SER A 577 10.92 5.27 -37.21
CA SER A 577 10.49 5.47 -38.60
C SER A 577 9.03 5.90 -38.68
N ARG A 578 8.22 5.40 -37.73
CA ARG A 578 6.82 5.77 -37.54
C ARG A 578 6.55 6.02 -36.07
N SER A 579 5.72 7.01 -35.78
CA SER A 579 5.32 7.40 -34.43
C SER A 579 4.66 6.26 -33.65
N ILE A 580 4.00 5.32 -34.34
CA ILE A 580 3.41 4.11 -33.71
C ILE A 580 4.46 3.17 -33.11
N GLU A 581 5.67 3.11 -33.66
CA GLU A 581 6.75 2.22 -33.19
C GLU A 581 7.28 2.67 -31.82
N LEU A 582 7.16 3.96 -31.49
CA LEU A 582 7.46 4.49 -30.16
C LEU A 582 6.44 4.02 -29.11
N ILE A 583 5.17 3.83 -29.50
CA ILE A 583 4.12 3.27 -28.65
C ILE A 583 4.39 1.77 -28.42
N GLU A 584 4.54 1.01 -29.50
CA GLU A 584 4.71 -0.46 -29.45
C GLU A 584 6.04 -0.88 -28.82
N GLY A 585 7.08 -0.04 -28.90
CA GLY A 585 8.40 -0.30 -28.34
C GLY A 585 8.61 0.29 -26.94
N PRO A 586 9.29 1.45 -26.78
CA PRO A 586 9.67 2.01 -25.49
C PRO A 586 8.52 2.19 -24.49
N LEU A 587 7.37 2.69 -24.94
CA LEU A 587 6.24 3.02 -24.09
C LEU A 587 5.55 1.75 -23.54
N MET A 588 5.21 0.78 -24.41
CA MET A 588 4.72 -0.52 -23.96
C MET A 588 5.75 -1.29 -23.14
N GLY A 589 7.04 -1.19 -23.47
CA GLY A 589 8.13 -1.78 -22.69
C GLY A 589 8.14 -1.28 -21.24
N GLY A 590 8.01 0.03 -21.04
CA GLY A 590 7.90 0.61 -19.69
C GLY A 590 6.63 0.18 -18.95
N MET A 591 5.49 0.08 -19.65
CA MET A 591 4.22 -0.39 -19.05
C MET A 591 4.25 -1.88 -18.69
N ASN A 592 4.93 -2.73 -19.45
CA ASN A 592 5.14 -4.13 -19.11
C ASN A 592 5.95 -4.26 -17.82
N GLU A 593 7.00 -3.45 -17.65
CA GLU A 593 7.79 -3.42 -16.41
C GLU A 593 6.97 -2.96 -15.20
N VAL A 594 6.10 -1.95 -15.37
CA VAL A 594 5.12 -1.55 -14.33
C VAL A 594 4.20 -2.72 -13.95
N GLY A 595 3.73 -3.49 -14.95
CA GLY A 595 2.97 -4.71 -14.72
C GLY A 595 3.75 -5.75 -13.92
N ASP A 596 4.98 -6.04 -14.30
CA ASP A 596 5.86 -6.99 -13.60
C ASP A 596 6.16 -6.57 -12.16
N LEU A 597 6.40 -5.27 -11.92
CA LEU A 597 6.61 -4.71 -10.59
C LEU A 597 5.36 -4.82 -9.69
N PHE A 598 4.17 -4.59 -10.26
CA PHE A 598 2.90 -4.78 -9.55
C PHE A 598 2.67 -6.26 -9.20
N GLY A 599 2.85 -7.17 -10.17
CA GLY A 599 2.72 -8.62 -9.94
C GLY A 599 3.75 -9.18 -8.95
N ALA A 600 4.90 -8.54 -8.81
CA ALA A 600 5.93 -8.87 -7.81
C ALA A 600 5.67 -8.24 -6.42
N GLY A 601 4.60 -7.44 -6.25
CA GLY A 601 4.30 -6.71 -5.00
C GLY A 601 5.27 -5.57 -4.70
N LYS A 602 6.05 -5.11 -5.69
CA LYS A 602 7.00 -3.99 -5.57
C LYS A 602 6.38 -2.64 -5.91
N MET A 603 5.23 -2.65 -6.60
CA MET A 603 4.36 -1.50 -6.84
C MET A 603 2.96 -1.82 -6.35
N PHE A 604 2.20 -0.80 -5.97
CA PHE A 604 0.80 -0.92 -5.57
C PHE A 604 -0.11 -0.14 -6.51
N LEU A 605 -1.42 -0.42 -6.45
CA LEU A 605 -2.40 -0.02 -7.46
C LEU A 605 -2.41 1.50 -7.75
N PRO A 606 -2.42 2.41 -6.75
CA PRO A 606 -2.24 3.85 -6.98
C PRO A 606 -1.03 4.24 -7.85
N GLN A 607 0.12 3.57 -7.69
CA GLN A 607 1.31 3.86 -8.51
C GLN A 607 1.12 3.38 -9.96
N VAL A 608 0.45 2.25 -10.16
CA VAL A 608 0.12 1.74 -11.50
C VAL A 608 -0.82 2.69 -12.23
N VAL A 609 -1.83 3.23 -11.54
CA VAL A 609 -2.75 4.23 -12.11
C VAL A 609 -1.99 5.51 -12.49
N LYS A 610 -1.00 5.92 -11.70
CA LYS A 610 -0.13 7.06 -12.00
C LYS A 610 0.70 6.82 -13.27
N SER A 611 1.31 5.64 -13.44
CA SER A 611 2.05 5.26 -14.65
C SER A 611 1.16 5.27 -15.90
N ALA A 612 -0.09 4.81 -15.76
CA ALA A 612 -1.10 4.85 -16.84
C ALA A 612 -1.31 6.25 -17.40
N ARG A 613 -1.35 7.26 -16.52
CA ARG A 613 -1.56 8.65 -16.89
C ARG A 613 -0.41 9.19 -17.74
N VAL A 614 0.82 8.87 -17.35
CA VAL A 614 2.02 9.22 -18.13
C VAL A 614 1.97 8.60 -19.52
N MET A 615 1.62 7.31 -19.59
CA MET A 615 1.44 6.59 -20.86
C MET A 615 0.40 7.26 -21.75
N LYS A 616 -0.78 7.60 -21.20
CA LYS A 616 -1.84 8.26 -21.95
C LYS A 616 -1.39 9.64 -22.47
N LYS A 617 -0.70 10.43 -21.66
CA LYS A 617 -0.17 11.74 -22.07
C LYS A 617 0.84 11.62 -23.21
N ALA A 618 1.74 10.63 -23.13
CA ALA A 618 2.66 10.28 -24.20
C ALA A 618 1.93 9.93 -25.51
N VAL A 619 0.92 9.04 -25.44
CA VAL A 619 0.14 8.61 -26.62
C VAL A 619 -0.66 9.79 -27.21
N ALA A 620 -1.27 10.63 -26.38
CA ALA A 620 -2.01 11.81 -26.83
C ALA A 620 -1.11 12.80 -27.60
N LYS A 621 0.15 12.95 -27.18
CA LYS A 621 1.15 13.76 -27.89
C LYS A 621 1.52 13.16 -29.25
N LEU A 622 1.53 11.83 -29.38
CA LEU A 622 1.84 11.12 -30.64
C LEU A 622 0.66 11.05 -31.60
N ALA A 623 -0.58 11.14 -31.11
CA ALA A 623 -1.79 10.94 -31.91
C ALA A 623 -1.83 11.78 -33.21
N PRO A 624 -1.53 13.10 -33.22
CA PRO A 624 -1.55 13.90 -34.44
C PRO A 624 -0.53 13.45 -35.50
N TYR A 625 0.64 13.00 -35.06
CA TYR A 625 1.68 12.49 -35.97
C TYR A 625 1.30 11.15 -36.55
N ILE A 626 0.69 10.27 -35.74
CA ILE A 626 0.15 9.00 -36.19
C ILE A 626 -0.92 9.26 -37.25
N GLU A 627 -1.88 10.15 -37.02
CA GLU A 627 -2.92 10.48 -38.01
C GLU A 627 -2.35 10.99 -39.34
N LEU A 628 -1.31 11.83 -39.29
CA LEU A 628 -0.61 12.33 -40.47
C LEU A 628 0.18 11.24 -41.22
N GLU A 629 0.83 10.34 -40.49
CA GLU A 629 1.59 9.21 -41.03
C GLU A 629 0.69 8.08 -41.58
N SER A 630 -0.61 8.10 -41.25
CA SER A 630 -1.53 6.98 -41.51
C SER A 630 -2.46 7.15 -42.73
N GLU A 631 -2.29 8.18 -43.58
CA GLU A 631 -3.17 8.45 -44.74
C GLU A 631 -4.70 8.30 -44.44
N GLY A 632 -5.15 8.74 -43.26
CA GLY A 632 -6.55 8.64 -42.86
C GLY A 632 -7.01 7.31 -42.26
N GLU A 633 -6.10 6.40 -41.86
CA GLU A 633 -6.48 5.36 -40.89
C GLU A 633 -6.66 5.98 -39.49
N GLU A 634 -7.82 5.75 -38.87
CA GLU A 634 -8.08 6.11 -37.47
C GLU A 634 -6.95 5.63 -36.53
N VAL A 635 -6.68 6.37 -35.45
CA VAL A 635 -5.86 5.90 -34.33
C VAL A 635 -6.44 4.58 -33.82
N LYS A 636 -5.92 3.45 -34.30
CA LYS A 636 -6.43 2.12 -33.94
C LYS A 636 -6.07 1.88 -32.47
N SER A 637 -7.08 1.85 -31.60
CA SER A 637 -6.88 1.38 -30.21
C SER A 637 -6.22 0.00 -30.23
N ALA A 638 -5.52 -0.36 -29.15
CA ALA A 638 -4.88 -1.67 -29.02
C ALA A 638 -5.90 -2.82 -29.14
N GLY A 639 -7.17 -2.53 -28.92
CA GLY A 639 -8.34 -3.38 -29.13
C GLY A 639 -9.48 -2.95 -28.20
N LYS A 640 -10.70 -3.38 -28.50
CA LYS A 640 -11.87 -3.19 -27.65
C LYS A 640 -12.14 -4.47 -26.86
N LEU A 641 -12.15 -4.39 -25.54
CA LEU A 641 -12.38 -5.51 -24.63
C LEU A 641 -13.65 -5.28 -23.81
N LEU A 642 -14.53 -6.26 -23.79
CA LEU A 642 -15.65 -6.31 -22.87
C LEU A 642 -15.23 -7.03 -21.58
N LEU A 643 -15.48 -6.44 -20.42
CA LEU A 643 -15.25 -7.05 -19.12
C LEU A 643 -16.57 -7.26 -18.36
N ALA A 644 -16.74 -8.43 -17.75
CA ALA A 644 -17.90 -8.73 -16.93
C ALA A 644 -17.56 -9.65 -15.76
N THR A 645 -18.13 -9.39 -14.59
CA THR A 645 -18.19 -10.40 -13.52
C THR A 645 -19.44 -11.22 -13.74
N VAL A 646 -19.27 -12.54 -13.85
CA VAL A 646 -20.34 -13.44 -14.28
C VAL A 646 -21.51 -13.49 -13.29
N LYS A 647 -22.67 -13.95 -13.76
CA LYS A 647 -23.89 -14.06 -12.96
C LYS A 647 -23.65 -14.83 -11.66
N GLY A 648 -24.24 -14.32 -10.58
CA GLY A 648 -24.12 -14.90 -9.24
C GLY A 648 -22.88 -14.43 -8.47
N ASP A 649 -22.02 -13.63 -9.09
CA ASP A 649 -20.80 -13.11 -8.46
C ASP A 649 -20.78 -11.58 -8.44
N VAL A 650 -20.47 -11.04 -7.27
CA VAL A 650 -20.46 -9.61 -6.95
C VAL A 650 -19.05 -9.05 -6.83
N HIS A 651 -18.02 -9.89 -6.91
CA HIS A 651 -16.66 -9.48 -6.69
C HIS A 651 -16.03 -8.98 -7.99
N ASP A 652 -15.82 -7.67 -8.09
CA ASP A 652 -15.28 -7.00 -9.28
C ASP A 652 -13.91 -6.36 -9.06
N ILE A 653 -13.30 -6.46 -7.88
CA ILE A 653 -12.00 -5.83 -7.59
C ILE A 653 -10.97 -6.23 -8.65
N GLY A 654 -10.82 -7.53 -8.92
CA GLY A 654 -9.88 -8.03 -9.94
C GLY A 654 -10.21 -7.52 -11.34
N LYS A 655 -11.49 -7.53 -11.73
CA LYS A 655 -11.96 -6.98 -13.01
C LYS A 655 -11.62 -5.50 -13.14
N ASN A 656 -11.84 -4.71 -12.10
CA ASN A 656 -11.58 -3.27 -12.08
C ASN A 656 -10.07 -3.01 -12.20
N ILE A 657 -9.23 -3.82 -11.55
CA ILE A 657 -7.77 -3.74 -11.73
C ILE A 657 -7.38 -4.07 -13.18
N VAL A 658 -7.92 -5.14 -13.77
CA VAL A 658 -7.67 -5.50 -15.19
C VAL A 658 -8.12 -4.37 -16.12
N SER A 659 -9.30 -3.79 -15.87
CA SER A 659 -9.80 -2.64 -16.61
C SER A 659 -8.82 -1.48 -16.57
N VAL A 660 -8.33 -1.13 -15.38
CA VAL A 660 -7.32 -0.08 -15.20
C VAL A 660 -6.05 -0.43 -15.98
N VAL A 661 -5.44 -1.61 -15.73
CA VAL A 661 -4.19 -2.04 -16.38
C VAL A 661 -4.29 -2.06 -17.90
N LEU A 662 -5.40 -2.53 -18.47
CA LEU A 662 -5.59 -2.60 -19.91
C LEU A 662 -5.90 -1.24 -20.53
N ALA A 663 -6.64 -0.38 -19.82
CA ALA A 663 -6.77 1.02 -20.20
C ALA A 663 -5.39 1.73 -20.22
N CYS A 664 -4.47 1.38 -19.30
CA CYS A 664 -3.08 1.86 -19.35
C CYS A 664 -2.35 1.43 -20.64
N ASN A 665 -2.76 0.33 -21.27
CA ASN A 665 -2.16 -0.22 -22.50
C ASN A 665 -2.96 0.14 -23.76
N ASN A 666 -3.72 1.24 -23.73
CA ASN A 666 -4.49 1.79 -24.86
C ASN A 666 -5.60 0.85 -25.40
N TYR A 667 -6.16 -0.02 -24.56
CA TYR A 667 -7.36 -0.79 -24.88
C TYR A 667 -8.64 0.00 -24.52
N GLN A 668 -9.67 -0.07 -25.37
CA GLN A 668 -11.01 0.42 -25.03
C GLN A 668 -11.73 -0.62 -24.17
N ILE A 669 -12.14 -0.24 -22.95
CA ILE A 669 -12.79 -1.16 -22.01
C ILE A 669 -14.29 -0.88 -21.94
N ILE A 670 -15.10 -1.91 -22.13
CA ILE A 670 -16.55 -1.90 -21.88
C ILE A 670 -16.81 -2.78 -20.67
N ASP A 671 -17.03 -2.14 -19.53
CA ASP A 671 -17.29 -2.84 -18.27
C ASP A 671 -18.80 -2.98 -18.01
N LEU A 672 -19.29 -4.21 -18.00
CA LEU A 672 -20.70 -4.52 -17.71
C LEU A 672 -21.04 -4.60 -16.22
N GLY A 673 -20.04 -4.52 -15.35
CA GLY A 673 -20.19 -4.58 -13.90
C GLY A 673 -20.27 -6.01 -13.36
N VAL A 674 -21.14 -6.20 -12.36
CA VAL A 674 -21.27 -7.45 -11.59
C VAL A 674 -22.57 -8.18 -11.85
N MET A 675 -22.59 -9.48 -11.51
CA MET A 675 -23.75 -10.36 -11.64
C MET A 675 -24.33 -10.37 -13.07
N VAL A 676 -23.48 -10.31 -14.08
CA VAL A 676 -23.92 -10.11 -15.47
C VAL A 676 -24.32 -11.45 -16.11
N PRO A 677 -25.56 -11.61 -16.61
CA PRO A 677 -25.98 -12.83 -17.33
C PRO A 677 -25.25 -13.02 -18.66
N ALA A 678 -25.05 -14.28 -19.06
CA ALA A 678 -24.40 -14.65 -20.32
C ALA A 678 -25.00 -13.96 -21.56
N GLU A 679 -26.33 -13.87 -21.65
CA GLU A 679 -27.03 -13.21 -22.75
C GLU A 679 -26.60 -11.74 -22.91
N LYS A 680 -26.59 -10.98 -21.80
CA LYS A 680 -26.19 -9.56 -21.82
C LYS A 680 -24.72 -9.38 -22.21
N ILE A 681 -23.84 -10.28 -21.77
CA ILE A 681 -22.42 -10.28 -22.14
C ILE A 681 -22.29 -10.43 -23.66
N ILE A 682 -22.92 -11.47 -24.22
CA ILE A 682 -22.80 -11.80 -25.64
C ILE A 682 -23.49 -10.76 -26.52
N ASP A 683 -24.70 -10.33 -26.16
CA ASP A 683 -25.44 -9.30 -26.90
C ASP A 683 -24.67 -7.98 -26.97
N THR A 684 -24.05 -7.59 -25.85
CA THR A 684 -23.25 -6.35 -25.82
C THR A 684 -21.95 -6.52 -26.61
N ALA A 685 -21.29 -7.67 -26.51
CA ALA A 685 -20.08 -7.97 -27.27
C ALA A 685 -20.31 -7.86 -28.79
N ILE A 686 -21.44 -8.38 -29.28
CA ILE A 686 -21.83 -8.30 -30.69
C ILE A 686 -22.18 -6.84 -31.06
N LYS A 687 -23.02 -6.18 -30.26
CA LYS A 687 -23.48 -4.81 -30.51
C LYS A 687 -22.31 -3.82 -30.61
N GLU A 688 -21.38 -3.91 -29.68
CA GLU A 688 -20.25 -2.98 -29.55
C GLU A 688 -19.04 -3.38 -30.41
N LYS A 689 -19.12 -4.53 -31.09
CA LYS A 689 -18.08 -5.12 -31.95
C LYS A 689 -16.74 -5.20 -31.20
N VAL A 690 -16.74 -5.91 -30.07
CA VAL A 690 -15.54 -6.05 -29.24
C VAL A 690 -14.58 -7.06 -29.85
N ASP A 691 -13.28 -6.81 -29.70
CA ASP A 691 -12.21 -7.71 -30.15
C ASP A 691 -11.98 -8.85 -29.16
N PHE A 692 -12.35 -8.66 -27.88
CA PHE A 692 -12.10 -9.62 -26.80
C PHE A 692 -13.25 -9.61 -25.77
N ILE A 693 -13.50 -10.75 -25.13
CA ILE A 693 -14.37 -10.85 -23.95
C ILE A 693 -13.53 -11.35 -22.77
N GLY A 694 -13.56 -10.63 -21.65
CA GLY A 694 -12.92 -11.03 -20.40
C GLY A 694 -13.94 -11.25 -19.29
N LEU A 695 -13.91 -12.44 -18.69
CA LEU A 695 -14.78 -12.84 -17.59
C LEU A 695 -14.01 -12.89 -16.27
N SER A 696 -14.60 -12.32 -15.23
CA SER A 696 -14.10 -12.38 -13.86
C SER A 696 -14.98 -13.26 -12.97
N GLY A 697 -14.35 -14.04 -12.10
CA GLY A 697 -15.02 -14.86 -11.09
C GLY A 697 -14.12 -15.10 -9.88
N LEU A 698 -14.71 -14.95 -8.69
CA LEU A 698 -14.07 -15.14 -7.39
C LEU A 698 -14.72 -16.25 -6.55
N ILE A 699 -15.93 -16.69 -6.88
CA ILE A 699 -16.58 -17.81 -6.17
C ILE A 699 -16.66 -19.06 -7.05
N THR A 700 -16.79 -20.24 -6.43
CA THR A 700 -16.86 -21.52 -7.16
C THR A 700 -18.04 -21.58 -8.15
N PRO A 701 -19.26 -21.09 -7.83
CA PRO A 701 -20.36 -21.04 -8.81
C PRO A 701 -20.03 -20.24 -10.08
N SER A 702 -19.16 -19.22 -9.99
CA SER A 702 -18.74 -18.39 -11.13
C SER A 702 -18.02 -19.20 -12.21
N LEU A 703 -17.31 -20.26 -11.81
CA LEU A 703 -16.62 -21.13 -12.76
C LEU A 703 -17.60 -21.88 -13.66
N GLU A 704 -18.71 -22.37 -13.10
CA GLU A 704 -19.77 -23.01 -13.90
C GLU A 704 -20.45 -22.01 -14.83
N GLU A 705 -20.67 -20.78 -14.36
CA GLU A 705 -21.22 -19.72 -15.22
C GLU A 705 -20.27 -19.34 -16.36
N MET A 706 -18.94 -19.32 -16.14
CA MET A 706 -17.98 -19.12 -17.24
C MET A 706 -18.04 -20.24 -18.29
N VAL A 707 -18.24 -21.49 -17.86
CA VAL A 707 -18.48 -22.62 -18.77
C VAL A 707 -19.78 -22.43 -19.56
N HIS A 708 -20.82 -21.90 -18.91
CA HIS A 708 -22.08 -21.57 -19.57
C HIS A 708 -21.91 -20.46 -20.61
N VAL A 709 -21.21 -19.37 -20.29
CA VAL A 709 -20.90 -18.29 -21.25
C VAL A 709 -20.14 -18.82 -22.47
N ALA A 710 -19.10 -19.63 -22.25
CA ALA A 710 -18.34 -20.25 -23.36
C ALA A 710 -19.23 -21.12 -24.26
N SER A 711 -20.12 -21.92 -23.65
CA SER A 711 -21.08 -22.76 -24.39
C SER A 711 -22.08 -21.92 -25.20
N GLU A 712 -22.55 -20.80 -24.65
CA GLU A 712 -23.45 -19.87 -25.35
C GLU A 712 -22.74 -19.09 -26.46
N MET A 713 -21.46 -18.76 -26.29
CA MET A 713 -20.63 -18.16 -27.34
C MET A 713 -20.48 -19.11 -28.54
N GLU A 714 -20.27 -20.41 -28.29
CA GLU A 714 -20.23 -21.44 -29.32
C GLU A 714 -21.59 -21.59 -30.01
N ARG A 715 -22.69 -21.68 -29.25
CA ARG A 715 -24.05 -21.80 -29.79
C ARG A 715 -24.41 -20.67 -30.75
N ARG A 716 -23.87 -19.47 -30.50
CA ARG A 716 -24.08 -18.27 -31.33
C ARG A 716 -22.97 -18.02 -32.34
N GLU A 717 -22.06 -18.99 -32.52
CA GLU A 717 -20.99 -18.97 -33.53
C GLU A 717 -20.06 -17.74 -33.45
N LEU A 718 -19.82 -17.22 -32.24
CA LEU A 718 -18.88 -16.12 -32.05
C LEU A 718 -17.46 -16.59 -32.35
N LYS A 719 -16.61 -15.67 -32.84
CA LYS A 719 -15.17 -15.90 -33.07
C LYS A 719 -14.27 -15.04 -32.19
N ILE A 720 -14.82 -14.47 -31.13
CA ILE A 720 -14.14 -13.52 -30.25
C ILE A 720 -13.37 -14.31 -29.18
N PRO A 721 -12.05 -14.09 -29.00
CA PRO A 721 -11.29 -14.74 -27.94
C PRO A 721 -11.86 -14.47 -26.55
N LEU A 722 -11.90 -15.51 -25.71
CA LEU A 722 -12.45 -15.50 -24.37
C LEU A 722 -11.32 -15.56 -23.34
N LEU A 723 -11.14 -14.49 -22.57
CA LEU A 723 -10.24 -14.42 -21.44
C LEU A 723 -11.01 -14.75 -20.16
N VAL A 724 -10.42 -15.58 -19.30
CA VAL A 724 -10.98 -15.94 -17.99
C VAL A 724 -9.97 -15.65 -16.88
N GLY A 725 -10.42 -15.01 -15.81
CA GLY A 725 -9.57 -14.62 -14.70
C GLY A 725 -10.33 -14.44 -13.38
N GLY A 726 -9.60 -14.22 -12.29
CA GLY A 726 -10.14 -14.08 -10.93
C GLY A 726 -9.62 -15.15 -9.98
N ALA A 727 -9.76 -14.92 -8.66
CA ALA A 727 -9.02 -15.66 -7.64
C ALA A 727 -9.29 -17.17 -7.62
N THR A 728 -10.44 -17.59 -8.12
CA THR A 728 -10.85 -19.00 -8.20
C THR A 728 -10.54 -19.66 -9.55
N THR A 729 -10.06 -18.89 -10.53
CA THR A 729 -9.77 -19.41 -11.87
C THR A 729 -8.35 -19.97 -11.96
N SER A 730 -8.13 -20.90 -12.90
CA SER A 730 -6.80 -21.37 -13.27
C SER A 730 -6.69 -21.82 -14.70
N GLU A 731 -5.44 -21.97 -15.11
CA GLU A 731 -5.07 -22.54 -16.39
C GLU A 731 -5.56 -23.98 -16.57
N ILE A 732 -5.49 -24.83 -15.55
CA ILE A 732 -5.98 -26.22 -15.67
C ILE A 732 -7.51 -26.26 -15.74
N HIS A 733 -8.22 -25.42 -14.98
CA HIS A 733 -9.67 -25.33 -15.04
C HIS A 733 -10.12 -24.83 -16.41
N ALA A 734 -9.50 -23.76 -16.92
CA ALA A 734 -9.75 -23.26 -18.27
C ALA A 734 -9.53 -24.35 -19.31
N ALA A 735 -8.41 -25.08 -19.26
CA ALA A 735 -8.07 -26.14 -20.21
C ALA A 735 -9.04 -27.34 -20.18
N VAL A 736 -9.54 -27.71 -18.99
CA VAL A 736 -10.36 -28.93 -18.79
C VAL A 736 -11.87 -28.67 -18.85
N LYS A 737 -12.34 -27.48 -18.46
CA LYS A 737 -13.78 -27.20 -18.30
C LYS A 737 -14.33 -26.16 -19.28
N ILE A 738 -13.58 -25.09 -19.56
CA ILE A 738 -14.06 -23.95 -20.34
C ILE A 738 -13.67 -24.09 -21.82
N ALA A 739 -12.38 -24.29 -22.11
CA ALA A 739 -11.86 -24.45 -23.47
C ALA A 739 -12.56 -25.55 -24.30
N PRO A 740 -12.97 -26.71 -23.75
CA PRO A 740 -13.72 -27.70 -24.54
C PRO A 740 -15.12 -27.25 -24.99
N LYS A 741 -15.63 -26.13 -24.47
CA LYS A 741 -16.98 -25.63 -24.77
C LYS A 741 -16.99 -24.55 -25.84
N TYR A 742 -15.83 -24.08 -26.29
CA TYR A 742 -15.72 -23.01 -27.27
C TYR A 742 -14.56 -23.31 -28.22
N THR A 743 -14.85 -23.32 -29.53
CA THR A 743 -13.90 -23.75 -30.56
C THR A 743 -12.79 -22.72 -30.80
N ASN A 744 -13.03 -21.46 -30.46
CA ASN A 744 -12.02 -20.39 -30.55
C ASN A 744 -11.24 -20.23 -29.24
N SER A 745 -10.23 -19.37 -29.25
CA SER A 745 -9.26 -19.20 -28.17
C SER A 745 -9.89 -18.88 -26.81
N VAL A 746 -9.68 -19.77 -25.84
CA VAL A 746 -9.97 -19.55 -24.41
C VAL A 746 -8.65 -19.43 -23.67
N ILE A 747 -8.44 -18.33 -22.95
CA ILE A 747 -7.16 -18.03 -22.30
C ILE A 747 -7.37 -17.72 -20.83
N HIS A 748 -6.70 -18.46 -19.95
CA HIS A 748 -6.59 -18.09 -18.54
C HIS A 748 -5.55 -16.99 -18.35
N VAL A 749 -5.96 -15.88 -17.72
CA VAL A 749 -5.06 -14.81 -17.32
C VAL A 749 -4.94 -14.81 -15.81
N LYS A 750 -3.77 -15.23 -15.32
CA LYS A 750 -3.51 -15.39 -13.89
C LYS A 750 -3.47 -14.07 -13.13
N ASP A 751 -2.92 -13.02 -13.74
CA ASP A 751 -2.64 -11.74 -13.09
C ASP A 751 -3.03 -10.60 -14.03
N ALA A 752 -3.60 -9.53 -13.48
CA ALA A 752 -3.98 -8.34 -14.24
C ALA A 752 -2.82 -7.74 -15.02
N SER A 753 -1.61 -7.74 -14.45
CA SER A 753 -0.37 -7.28 -15.10
C SER A 753 -0.07 -8.01 -16.41
N LYS A 754 -0.46 -9.28 -16.54
CA LYS A 754 -0.20 -10.10 -17.73
C LYS A 754 -1.24 -9.95 -18.82
N ALA A 755 -2.38 -9.32 -18.53
CA ALA A 755 -3.48 -9.20 -19.46
C ALA A 755 -3.06 -8.48 -20.75
N ALA A 756 -2.28 -7.40 -20.65
CA ALA A 756 -1.83 -6.62 -21.80
C ALA A 756 -0.95 -7.46 -22.75
N GLY A 757 0.04 -8.19 -22.21
CA GLY A 757 0.90 -9.06 -23.00
C GLY A 757 0.14 -10.19 -23.70
N VAL A 758 -0.88 -10.77 -23.05
CA VAL A 758 -1.75 -11.79 -23.65
C VAL A 758 -2.55 -11.22 -24.82
N LEU A 759 -3.18 -10.06 -24.64
CA LEU A 759 -3.97 -9.43 -25.70
C LEU A 759 -3.11 -8.98 -26.88
N SER A 760 -1.90 -8.47 -26.62
CA SER A 760 -0.92 -8.13 -27.66
C SER A 760 -0.53 -9.36 -28.48
N ALA A 761 -0.26 -10.50 -27.83
CA ALA A 761 0.07 -11.75 -28.50
C ALA A 761 -1.07 -12.29 -29.39
N LEU A 762 -2.33 -12.11 -28.95
CA LEU A 762 -3.52 -12.54 -29.72
C LEU A 762 -3.79 -11.67 -30.96
N ARG A 763 -3.29 -10.43 -30.99
CA ARG A 763 -3.50 -9.49 -32.11
C ARG A 763 -2.29 -9.34 -33.04
N GLY A 764 -1.10 -9.70 -32.57
CA GLY A 764 0.16 -9.55 -33.31
C GLY A 764 0.30 -10.48 -34.51
N LEU A 765 1.36 -10.29 -35.30
CA LEU A 765 1.68 -11.08 -36.50
C LEU A 765 1.80 -12.60 -36.23
N ASN A 766 2.06 -12.98 -34.98
CA ASN A 766 2.25 -14.37 -34.54
C ASN A 766 1.01 -14.93 -33.80
N SER A 767 -0.16 -14.32 -33.93
CA SER A 767 -1.39 -14.74 -33.22
C SER A 767 -1.72 -16.22 -33.44
N VAL A 768 -1.68 -16.69 -34.69
CA VAL A 768 -1.94 -18.09 -35.06
C VAL A 768 -0.95 -19.06 -34.39
N GLU A 769 0.32 -18.66 -34.26
CA GLU A 769 1.34 -19.46 -33.60
C GLU A 769 1.10 -19.51 -32.08
N TYR A 770 0.73 -18.38 -31.48
CA TYR A 770 0.37 -18.29 -30.06
C TYR A 770 -0.85 -19.14 -29.73
N GLU A 771 -1.92 -19.05 -30.53
CA GLU A 771 -3.13 -19.86 -30.37
C GLU A 771 -2.84 -21.36 -30.53
N SER A 772 -2.02 -21.73 -31.52
CA SER A 772 -1.61 -23.12 -31.74
C SER A 772 -0.71 -23.65 -30.61
N ALA A 773 0.14 -22.80 -30.02
CA ALA A 773 0.94 -23.16 -28.85
C ALA A 773 0.06 -23.33 -27.61
N LEU A 774 -0.91 -22.45 -27.41
CA LEU A 774 -1.86 -22.52 -26.30
C LEU A 774 -2.74 -23.76 -26.39
N ALA A 775 -3.27 -24.08 -27.57
CA ALA A 775 -4.07 -25.28 -27.81
C ALA A 775 -3.28 -26.55 -27.45
N ARG A 776 -2.03 -26.67 -27.95
CA ARG A 776 -1.13 -27.78 -27.60
C ARG A 776 -0.87 -27.87 -26.09
N LYS A 777 -0.70 -26.73 -25.43
CA LYS A 777 -0.51 -26.66 -23.98
C LYS A 777 -1.75 -27.16 -23.24
N TYR A 778 -2.94 -26.72 -23.65
CA TYR A 778 -4.21 -27.10 -23.00
C TYR A 778 -4.56 -28.57 -23.24
N ASP A 779 -4.26 -29.10 -24.43
CA ASP A 779 -4.39 -30.54 -24.71
C ASP A 779 -3.44 -31.36 -23.85
N GLY A 780 -2.18 -30.91 -23.67
CA GLY A 780 -1.23 -31.53 -22.75
C GLY A 780 -1.75 -31.56 -21.31
N LEU A 781 -2.18 -30.41 -20.78
CA LEU A 781 -2.75 -30.30 -19.42
C LEU A 781 -3.99 -31.17 -19.24
N ARG A 782 -4.85 -31.25 -20.25
CA ARG A 782 -6.05 -32.08 -20.24
C ARG A 782 -5.72 -33.56 -20.26
N ASN A 783 -4.76 -33.96 -21.09
CA ASN A 783 -4.29 -35.35 -21.17
C ASN A 783 -3.60 -35.77 -19.87
N ASP A 784 -2.79 -34.91 -19.26
CA ASP A 784 -2.14 -35.14 -17.96
C ASP A 784 -3.16 -35.23 -16.82
N HIS A 785 -4.18 -34.36 -16.82
CA HIS A 785 -5.25 -34.42 -15.82
C HIS A 785 -6.10 -35.69 -15.99
N ASN A 786 -6.42 -36.06 -17.22
CA ASN A 786 -7.20 -37.26 -17.52
C ASN A 786 -6.41 -38.54 -17.24
N SER A 787 -5.11 -38.58 -17.54
CA SER A 787 -4.25 -39.73 -17.24
C SER A 787 -4.11 -39.95 -15.73
N ARG A 788 -4.02 -38.88 -14.93
CA ARG A 788 -4.05 -38.94 -13.46
C ARG A 788 -5.36 -39.47 -12.89
N LYS A 789 -6.50 -39.24 -13.57
CA LYS A 789 -7.79 -39.86 -13.20
C LYS A 789 -7.92 -41.32 -13.66
N VAL A 790 -7.24 -41.70 -14.73
CA VAL A 790 -7.33 -43.04 -15.33
C VAL A 790 -6.41 -44.06 -14.64
N GLU A 791 -5.38 -43.63 -13.91
CA GLU A 791 -4.37 -44.55 -13.34
C GLU A 791 -4.58 -45.00 -11.88
N GLN A 792 -5.76 -44.82 -11.29
CA GLN A 792 -6.08 -45.50 -10.03
C GLN A 792 -7.39 -46.28 -10.14
N VAL A 793 -7.33 -47.40 -10.86
CA VAL A 793 -8.25 -48.52 -10.60
C VAL A 793 -7.87 -49.11 -9.24
N LEU A 794 -8.36 -48.51 -8.17
CA LEU A 794 -8.17 -49.02 -6.82
C LEU A 794 -8.90 -50.36 -6.69
N LEU A 795 -8.19 -51.41 -6.30
CA LEU A 795 -8.82 -52.67 -5.94
C LEU A 795 -9.59 -52.50 -4.62
N PRO A 796 -10.78 -53.09 -4.48
CA PRO A 796 -11.41 -53.22 -3.16
C PRO A 796 -10.43 -53.88 -2.18
N LEU A 797 -10.41 -53.40 -0.93
CA LEU A 797 -9.46 -53.88 0.10
C LEU A 797 -9.43 -55.40 0.23
N GLU A 798 -10.58 -56.08 0.07
CA GLU A 798 -10.65 -57.54 0.07
C GLU A 798 -9.89 -58.20 -1.10
N ALA A 799 -9.98 -57.62 -2.30
CA ALA A 799 -9.26 -58.09 -3.47
C ALA A 799 -7.75 -57.87 -3.31
N ALA A 800 -7.34 -56.71 -2.79
CA ALA A 800 -5.94 -56.41 -2.48
C ALA A 800 -5.36 -57.40 -1.44
N ARG A 801 -6.11 -57.72 -0.38
CA ARG A 801 -5.72 -58.71 0.64
C ARG A 801 -5.58 -60.13 0.07
N LYS A 802 -6.47 -60.52 -0.86
CA LYS A 802 -6.38 -61.81 -1.56
C LYS A 802 -5.14 -61.90 -2.47
N ASN A 803 -4.71 -60.77 -3.03
CA ASN A 803 -3.53 -60.69 -3.90
C ASN A 803 -2.20 -60.64 -3.12
N LYS A 804 -2.17 -61.01 -1.83
CA LYS A 804 -0.92 -61.11 -1.08
C LYS A 804 0.00 -62.17 -1.69
N GLN A 805 1.32 -61.92 -1.67
CA GLN A 805 2.30 -62.92 -2.07
C GLN A 805 2.16 -64.17 -1.19
N LYS A 806 1.94 -65.33 -1.83
CA LYS A 806 1.91 -66.64 -1.15
C LYS A 806 3.30 -67.24 -1.20
N ILE A 807 4.03 -67.14 -0.10
CA ILE A 807 5.36 -67.72 0.03
C ILE A 807 5.19 -69.15 0.55
N ASP A 808 5.67 -70.14 -0.21
CA ASP A 808 5.83 -71.50 0.28
C ASP A 808 7.15 -71.62 1.03
N TRP A 809 7.06 -71.57 2.36
CA TRP A 809 8.22 -71.66 3.25
C TRP A 809 8.83 -73.06 3.27
N ASN A 810 8.12 -74.11 2.81
CA ASN A 810 8.65 -75.48 2.79
C ASN A 810 9.55 -75.74 1.58
N SER A 811 9.34 -75.02 0.47
CA SER A 811 10.16 -75.15 -0.75
C SER A 811 11.33 -74.15 -0.81
N THR A 812 11.39 -73.21 0.13
CA THR A 812 12.36 -72.10 0.12
C THR A 812 13.48 -72.37 1.11
N LYS A 813 14.73 -72.45 0.63
CA LYS A 813 15.90 -72.59 1.50
C LYS A 813 16.16 -71.26 2.23
N LEU A 814 15.75 -71.17 3.49
CA LEU A 814 15.99 -70.00 4.34
C LEU A 814 17.41 -70.04 4.92
N PHE A 815 18.13 -68.94 4.78
CA PHE A 815 19.42 -68.75 5.43
C PHE A 815 19.22 -67.91 6.69
N ALA A 816 19.76 -68.36 7.81
CA ALA A 816 19.78 -67.55 9.02
C ALA A 816 20.67 -66.32 8.79
N PRO A 817 20.30 -65.13 9.30
CA PRO A 817 21.16 -63.97 9.21
C PRO A 817 22.45 -64.21 9.99
N ASN A 818 23.58 -63.71 9.47
CA ASN A 818 24.89 -63.87 10.13
C ASN A 818 24.93 -63.25 11.53
N GLN A 819 24.19 -62.15 11.73
CA GLN A 819 24.03 -61.47 13.02
C GLN A 819 22.55 -61.07 13.20
N PRO A 820 21.74 -61.89 13.88
CA PRO A 820 20.39 -61.50 14.30
C PRO A 820 20.45 -60.48 15.45
N GLY A 821 19.41 -59.66 15.60
CA GLY A 821 19.33 -58.60 16.61
C GLY A 821 19.79 -57.25 16.08
N ILE A 822 20.09 -56.32 16.99
CA ILE A 822 20.51 -54.95 16.66
C ILE A 822 21.99 -54.95 16.25
N SER A 823 22.28 -54.33 15.11
CA SER A 823 23.62 -54.03 14.63
C SER A 823 23.81 -52.52 14.61
N GLU A 824 24.91 -52.07 15.18
CA GLU A 824 25.30 -50.66 15.20
C GLU A 824 26.53 -50.47 14.30
N LEU A 825 26.42 -49.54 13.37
CA LEU A 825 27.52 -49.07 12.55
C LEU A 825 27.92 -47.69 13.05
N HIS A 826 29.16 -47.59 13.52
CA HIS A 826 29.78 -46.34 13.92
C HIS A 826 30.74 -45.89 12.81
N ASP A 827 30.90 -44.57 12.67
CA ASP A 827 31.88 -43.96 11.77
C ASP A 827 31.72 -44.33 10.28
N ILE A 828 30.49 -44.31 9.77
CA ILE A 828 30.21 -44.50 8.33
C ILE A 828 30.85 -43.35 7.56
N ASP A 829 31.57 -43.67 6.49
CA ASP A 829 32.21 -42.65 5.65
C ASP A 829 31.15 -41.79 4.94
N ILE A 830 31.10 -40.50 5.30
CA ILE A 830 30.20 -39.52 4.69
C ILE A 830 30.43 -39.43 3.18
N LYS A 831 31.65 -39.69 2.70
CA LYS A 831 31.95 -39.73 1.28
C LYS A 831 31.17 -40.84 0.57
N GLU A 832 31.00 -41.99 1.20
CA GLU A 832 30.21 -43.08 0.63
C GLU A 832 28.71 -42.71 0.60
N LEU A 833 28.21 -42.10 1.67
CA LEU A 833 26.81 -41.63 1.77
C LEU A 833 26.48 -40.54 0.76
N SER A 834 27.45 -39.67 0.43
CA SER A 834 27.25 -38.57 -0.53
C SER A 834 26.77 -39.02 -1.91
N ASN A 835 27.13 -40.26 -2.30
CA ASN A 835 26.72 -40.84 -3.58
C ASN A 835 25.23 -41.22 -3.63
N TYR A 836 24.56 -41.29 -2.48
CA TYR A 836 23.16 -41.70 -2.34
C TYR A 836 22.20 -40.54 -2.08
N ILE A 837 22.69 -39.29 -2.15
CA ILE A 837 21.85 -38.10 -1.99
C ILE A 837 20.95 -37.94 -3.23
N ASP A 838 19.64 -37.96 -3.03
CA ASP A 838 18.69 -37.52 -4.04
C ASP A 838 18.54 -35.99 -4.00
N TRP A 839 19.25 -35.34 -4.92
CA TRP A 839 19.25 -33.89 -5.06
C TRP A 839 17.89 -33.30 -5.44
N THR A 840 16.93 -34.09 -5.90
CA THR A 840 15.55 -33.62 -6.15
C THR A 840 14.90 -33.11 -4.86
N PHE A 841 15.08 -33.84 -3.76
CA PHE A 841 14.53 -33.43 -2.46
C PHE A 841 15.30 -32.27 -1.83
N PHE A 842 16.59 -32.15 -2.13
CA PHE A 842 17.37 -30.97 -1.77
C PHE A 842 16.74 -29.71 -2.36
N PHE A 843 16.47 -29.67 -3.67
CA PHE A 843 15.79 -28.52 -4.28
C PHE A 843 14.39 -28.27 -3.71
N PHE A 844 13.63 -29.33 -3.44
CA PHE A 844 12.32 -29.21 -2.83
C PHE A 844 12.36 -28.53 -1.46
N ALA A 845 13.34 -28.87 -0.61
CA ALA A 845 13.53 -28.25 0.70
C ALA A 845 13.82 -26.74 0.59
N TRP A 846 14.50 -26.33 -0.48
CA TRP A 846 14.76 -24.92 -0.82
C TRP A 846 13.63 -24.27 -1.62
N LYS A 847 12.46 -24.91 -1.72
CA LYS A 847 11.29 -24.46 -2.50
C LYS A 847 11.57 -24.25 -3.99
N VAL A 848 12.62 -24.89 -4.52
CA VAL A 848 12.93 -24.92 -5.95
C VAL A 848 12.31 -26.19 -6.54
N SER A 849 11.11 -26.06 -7.12
CA SER A 849 10.38 -27.20 -7.68
C SER A 849 10.99 -27.67 -9.01
N GLY A 850 11.50 -28.90 -9.07
CA GLY A 850 11.96 -29.53 -10.31
C GLY A 850 12.76 -30.80 -10.05
N LYS A 851 12.85 -31.69 -11.04
CA LYS A 851 13.55 -32.98 -10.90
C LYS A 851 15.04 -32.82 -11.24
N TYR A 852 15.93 -33.35 -10.40
CA TYR A 852 17.36 -33.43 -10.75
C TYR A 852 17.58 -34.56 -11.79
N PRO A 853 18.44 -34.38 -12.81
CA PRO A 853 19.20 -33.17 -13.14
C PRO A 853 18.49 -32.21 -14.11
N SER A 854 17.26 -32.52 -14.54
CA SER A 854 16.51 -31.72 -15.53
C SER A 854 16.28 -30.26 -15.12
N ILE A 855 16.20 -29.98 -13.81
CA ILE A 855 15.99 -28.64 -13.26
C ILE A 855 17.05 -27.62 -13.69
N PHE A 856 18.28 -28.07 -14.01
CA PHE A 856 19.34 -27.18 -14.51
C PHE A 856 19.05 -26.59 -15.88
N LYS A 857 18.14 -27.19 -16.64
CA LYS A 857 17.72 -26.71 -17.97
C LYS A 857 16.44 -25.87 -17.92
N ASP A 858 15.90 -25.61 -16.71
CA ASP A 858 14.73 -24.75 -16.55
C ASP A 858 15.11 -23.29 -16.89
N PRO A 859 14.38 -22.61 -17.80
CA PRO A 859 14.74 -21.28 -18.28
C PRO A 859 14.63 -20.19 -17.20
N VAL A 860 13.85 -20.43 -16.13
CA VAL A 860 13.65 -19.47 -15.04
C VAL A 860 14.49 -19.84 -13.82
N LYS A 861 14.55 -21.13 -13.49
CA LYS A 861 15.13 -21.63 -12.23
C LYS A 861 16.50 -22.26 -12.42
N GLY A 862 16.92 -22.59 -13.63
CA GLY A 862 18.09 -23.41 -13.90
C GLY A 862 19.39 -22.80 -13.40
N ALA A 863 19.58 -21.49 -13.59
CA ALA A 863 20.76 -20.78 -13.12
C ALA A 863 20.89 -20.81 -11.59
N GLU A 864 19.82 -20.46 -10.87
CA GLU A 864 19.81 -20.48 -9.40
C GLU A 864 19.85 -21.90 -8.83
N ALA A 865 19.17 -22.86 -9.45
CA ALA A 865 19.25 -24.28 -9.06
C ALA A 865 20.68 -24.82 -9.23
N LYS A 866 21.37 -24.41 -10.30
CA LYS A 866 22.75 -24.81 -10.54
C LYS A 866 23.69 -24.21 -9.51
N LYS A 867 23.54 -22.92 -9.20
CA LYS A 867 24.30 -22.23 -8.15
C LYS A 867 24.10 -22.89 -6.78
N LEU A 868 22.86 -23.12 -6.39
CA LEU A 868 22.51 -23.77 -5.12
C LEU A 868 23.08 -25.20 -5.01
N PHE A 869 23.10 -25.94 -6.12
CA PHE A 869 23.74 -27.26 -6.18
C PHE A 869 25.25 -27.19 -5.99
N ASP A 870 25.91 -26.24 -6.65
CA ASP A 870 27.35 -26.05 -6.57
C ASP A 870 27.78 -25.61 -5.15
N ASP A 871 27.01 -24.71 -4.51
CA ASP A 871 27.18 -24.35 -3.10
C ASP A 871 26.98 -25.57 -2.17
N GLY A 872 25.94 -26.38 -2.45
CA GLY A 872 25.67 -27.62 -1.71
C GLY A 872 26.84 -28.61 -1.79
N LEU A 873 27.45 -28.78 -2.97
CA LEU A 873 28.64 -29.62 -3.14
C LEU A 873 29.86 -29.05 -2.42
N MET A 874 30.04 -27.73 -2.41
CA MET A 874 31.13 -27.07 -1.68
C MET A 874 31.04 -27.36 -0.18
N TYR A 875 29.86 -27.18 0.42
CA TYR A 875 29.67 -27.47 1.85
C TYR A 875 29.74 -28.96 2.15
N LEU A 876 29.22 -29.83 1.28
CA LEU A 876 29.34 -31.27 1.44
C LEU A 876 30.80 -31.72 1.43
N LYS A 877 31.61 -31.13 0.55
CA LYS A 877 33.07 -31.33 0.53
C LYS A 877 33.71 -30.87 1.83
N GLU A 878 33.35 -29.70 2.34
CA GLU A 878 33.86 -29.20 3.62
C GLU A 878 33.51 -30.14 4.79
N ILE A 879 32.28 -30.65 4.84
CA ILE A 879 31.83 -31.62 5.84
C ILE A 879 32.68 -32.90 5.80
N ILE A 880 32.98 -33.40 4.60
CA ILE A 880 33.82 -34.58 4.39
C ILE A 880 35.28 -34.30 4.78
N ASP A 881 35.89 -33.24 4.26
CA ASP A 881 37.31 -32.92 4.42
C ASP A 881 37.65 -32.59 5.89
N LYS A 882 36.78 -31.82 6.56
CA LYS A 882 36.97 -31.43 7.97
C LYS A 882 36.36 -32.41 8.96
N LYS A 883 35.71 -33.48 8.49
CA LYS A 883 35.00 -34.48 9.31
C LYS A 883 34.04 -33.83 10.33
N LEU A 884 33.27 -32.84 9.88
CA LEU A 884 32.38 -32.05 10.76
C LEU A 884 31.20 -32.86 11.30
N VAL A 885 30.87 -33.99 10.65
CA VAL A 885 29.74 -34.84 10.98
C VAL A 885 30.19 -36.29 11.03
N THR A 886 29.72 -37.02 12.04
CA THR A 886 29.90 -38.47 12.15
C THR A 886 28.58 -39.16 11.86
N ALA A 887 28.53 -40.03 10.84
CA ALA A 887 27.36 -40.85 10.57
C ALA A 887 27.38 -42.13 11.38
N LYS A 888 26.27 -42.40 12.06
CA LYS A 888 26.00 -43.62 12.80
C LYS A 888 24.70 -44.22 12.29
N ALA A 889 24.67 -45.52 12.07
CA ALA A 889 23.44 -46.23 11.71
C ALA A 889 23.18 -47.35 12.72
N VAL A 890 21.91 -47.54 13.03
CA VAL A 890 21.45 -48.68 13.80
C VAL A 890 20.38 -49.36 12.97
N PHE A 891 20.55 -50.66 12.72
CA PHE A 891 19.54 -51.48 12.09
C PHE A 891 19.42 -52.78 12.87
N GLY A 892 18.34 -53.53 12.66
CA GLY A 892 18.20 -54.81 13.35
C GLY A 892 17.47 -55.84 12.50
N LEU A 893 17.89 -57.09 12.66
CA LEU A 893 17.28 -58.25 12.02
C LEU A 893 16.56 -59.07 13.07
N PHE A 894 15.23 -58.97 13.09
CA PHE A 894 14.38 -59.61 14.09
C PHE A 894 13.49 -60.68 13.46
N PRO A 895 13.14 -61.74 14.19
CA PRO A 895 12.09 -62.64 13.77
C PRO A 895 10.78 -61.86 13.60
N ALA A 896 10.12 -62.03 12.46
CA ALA A 896 8.87 -61.35 12.18
C ALA A 896 7.89 -62.26 11.43
N ALA A 897 6.60 -62.02 11.62
CA ALA A 897 5.54 -62.69 10.88
C ALA A 897 4.46 -61.68 10.49
N ALA A 898 3.86 -61.87 9.32
CA ALA A 898 2.70 -61.08 8.92
C ALA A 898 1.43 -61.54 9.65
N GLU A 899 0.66 -60.59 10.16
CA GLU A 899 -0.67 -60.79 10.74
C GLU A 899 -1.66 -59.89 9.98
N GLY A 900 -2.33 -60.45 8.98
CA GLY A 900 -3.17 -59.66 8.08
C GLY A 900 -2.35 -58.69 7.22
N ASP A 901 -2.55 -57.39 7.45
CA ASP A 901 -1.81 -56.31 6.80
C ASP A 901 -0.63 -55.79 7.65
N ASP A 902 -0.55 -56.23 8.91
CA ASP A 902 0.46 -55.79 9.86
C ASP A 902 1.64 -56.78 9.92
N VAL A 903 2.79 -56.31 10.42
CA VAL A 903 3.96 -57.15 10.69
C VAL A 903 4.22 -57.20 12.19
N MET A 904 4.21 -58.41 12.74
CA MET A 904 4.54 -58.73 14.12
C MET A 904 6.03 -58.98 14.23
N VAL A 905 6.71 -58.27 15.11
CA VAL A 905 8.14 -58.48 15.39
C VAL A 905 8.27 -59.12 16.77
N TYR A 906 8.99 -60.23 16.85
CA TYR A 906 9.14 -61.02 18.06
C TYR A 906 10.44 -60.65 18.80
N GLY A 907 10.35 -60.64 20.13
CA GLY A 907 11.49 -60.40 21.03
C GLY A 907 12.38 -61.63 21.22
N SER A 908 13.42 -61.48 22.04
CA SER A 908 14.38 -62.54 22.36
C SER A 908 13.79 -63.69 23.20
N ALA A 909 12.67 -63.46 23.90
CA ALA A 909 11.92 -64.50 24.60
C ALA A 909 10.87 -65.13 23.66
N ALA A 910 10.95 -66.46 23.47
CA ALA A 910 10.07 -67.20 22.57
C ALA A 910 8.58 -66.90 22.84
N GLY A 911 7.87 -66.43 21.81
CA GLY A 911 6.43 -66.15 21.85
C GLY A 911 6.04 -64.74 22.33
N THR A 912 6.99 -63.88 22.70
CA THR A 912 6.67 -62.48 23.05
C THR A 912 6.74 -61.57 21.81
N VAL A 913 5.64 -60.88 21.53
CA VAL A 913 5.58 -59.82 20.50
C VAL A 913 6.25 -58.59 21.09
N ALA A 914 7.38 -58.18 20.51
CA ALA A 914 8.10 -56.97 20.93
C ALA A 914 7.43 -55.71 20.39
N THR A 915 6.96 -55.73 19.14
CA THR A 915 6.22 -54.62 18.53
C THR A 915 5.36 -55.08 17.35
N ARG A 916 4.39 -54.26 16.96
CA ARG A 916 3.52 -54.44 15.78
C ARG A 916 3.66 -53.23 14.86
N PHE A 917 4.18 -53.45 13.66
CA PHE A 917 4.18 -52.44 12.60
C PHE A 917 2.88 -52.51 11.83
N ARG A 918 2.09 -51.43 11.93
CA ARG A 918 0.81 -51.33 11.22
C ARG A 918 1.03 -50.69 9.86
N PHE A 919 0.68 -51.40 8.79
CA PHE A 919 0.80 -50.88 7.43
C PHE A 919 -0.57 -50.46 6.90
N LEU A 920 -0.62 -49.27 6.31
CA LEU A 920 -1.76 -48.84 5.52
C LEU A 920 -1.60 -49.44 4.12
N ARG A 921 -2.63 -50.15 3.62
CA ARG A 921 -2.74 -50.45 2.20
C ARG A 921 -3.46 -49.29 1.53
N ASN A 922 -2.70 -48.49 0.79
CA ASN A 922 -3.23 -47.47 -0.11
C ASN A 922 -3.73 -48.09 -1.41
#